data_AF-A0A0J1GWL3-F1
#
_entry.id   AF-A0A0J1GWL3-F1
#
_cell.length_a   1.000
_cell.length_b   1.000
_cell.length_c   1.000
_cell.angle_alpha   90.00
_cell.angle_beta   90.00
_cell.angle_gamma   90.00
#
_symmetry.space_group_name_H-M   'P 1'
#
loop_
_entity.id
_entity.type
_entity.pdbx_description
1 polymer ?
#
loop_
_entity_poly.entity_id
_entity_poly.type
_entity_poly.pdbx_seq_one_letter_code
_entity_poly.pdbx_strand_id
1 'polypeptide(L)'
;MDNISLCFSFSEFAPLAEHITQCLNQSATLQQCGLTARHVAFASPKTEKREHDAEYCRYLVCLFGQEINSKANKNDLRMIHKIESALEAGADIFVFIIGSQSDDDSPLPAELEQLYKYHPNCISFETVTSVDHDAIAQHIAHKIEDDIWQTLGEKGQLSHTLDLLHIPGFPRHQLKLLPTEIRKQLTLIYQPGDPRTAHSPDAANLAQRKRWAYQSLAYGHQDQAIKNLQKANNEFGSDLFSCFWLSRLFALYGTRTEHWQSSQQHAELLKKRLPEEASLLLSLNLTHLGRAYSFQQDYGNAEACFHQAIATYQTYESLEYLAEAYLMQGESGHNNEWREKAVDTLTSLLQLRLSHYVLTAERFIDKYPKAFSQVNHEITLKIDSFHHRAYMVLADNQSWSKQHLGLALPALPPLSHDVTLLQRSYVASHYIWQNYRTLRMASSQLETRFHQYSKRQAEVNADKERHDKDYNLQTATLSEALACLKVRKEQFQEFSHAKTQGNLACRRLTQGNVVSIASIVAMGIGFGYSTELGTAGVFGVLLALGLREKLRRKRQSTAQKLHKIATHIKTINKSLEHSLEDAKGNIVQAKWKSMLSALLPDIEKIRSSDVADAEAQLNRSYESQTADFNKHLRVCNSELYLLGQLMREWLAKANNYEQHFISAYEGQYSHLTRQKSGFELTDKKILGSDRLEDTNATISGRLLTGKAIHTDGDRLAAWFDNPLQAHALIALKDLDAPLTTLQESESAEIEPINESEESLTQNELT
;
A
#
# COMPACT_ATOMS: atom_id res chain seq x y z
N MET A 1 -15.57 -21.11 14.90
CA MET A 1 -15.32 -19.73 14.50
C MET A 1 -16.65 -19.04 14.52
N ASP A 2 -16.79 -18.08 15.42
CA ASP A 2 -18.02 -17.32 15.60
C ASP A 2 -17.93 -16.12 14.67
N ASN A 3 -18.86 -16.01 13.72
CA ASN A 3 -18.72 -15.04 12.64
C ASN A 3 -19.51 -13.76 12.90
N ILE A 4 -20.59 -13.80 13.68
CA ILE A 4 -21.38 -12.62 14.06
C ILE A 4 -21.45 -12.52 15.58
N SER A 5 -20.92 -11.42 16.13
CA SER A 5 -20.98 -11.12 17.55
C SER A 5 -21.97 -9.98 17.81
N LEU A 6 -22.88 -10.17 18.77
CA LEU A 6 -23.78 -9.12 19.24
C LEU A 6 -23.30 -8.52 20.57
N CYS A 7 -23.24 -7.19 20.60
CA CYS A 7 -22.90 -6.34 21.73
C CYS A 7 -24.03 -5.35 22.02
N PHE A 8 -24.31 -5.08 23.29
CA PHE A 8 -25.38 -4.16 23.69
C PHE A 8 -25.06 -3.41 24.99
N SER A 9 -25.57 -2.18 25.09
CA SER A 9 -25.19 -1.18 26.12
C SER A 9 -25.94 -1.36 27.45
N PHE A 10 -27.16 -1.88 27.37
CA PHE A 10 -28.08 -2.05 28.51
C PHE A 10 -28.54 -3.49 28.64
N SER A 11 -28.61 -4.01 29.87
CA SER A 11 -29.08 -5.38 30.14
C SER A 11 -30.51 -5.65 29.66
N GLU A 12 -31.31 -4.59 29.48
CA GLU A 12 -32.68 -4.64 28.96
C GLU A 12 -32.72 -5.12 27.50
N PHE A 13 -31.63 -5.01 26.75
CA PHE A 13 -31.52 -5.56 25.40
C PHE A 13 -31.22 -7.06 25.37
N ALA A 14 -31.00 -7.73 26.49
CA ALA A 14 -30.68 -9.17 26.49
C ALA A 14 -31.78 -10.03 25.82
N PRO A 15 -33.09 -9.85 26.10
CA PRO A 15 -34.15 -10.59 25.40
C PRO A 15 -34.21 -10.28 23.90
N LEU A 16 -33.98 -9.02 23.53
CA LEU A 16 -33.94 -8.61 22.12
C LEU A 16 -32.72 -9.22 21.41
N ALA A 17 -31.55 -9.25 22.06
CA ALA A 17 -30.32 -9.84 21.51
C ALA A 17 -30.47 -11.35 21.29
N GLU A 18 -31.14 -12.07 22.19
CA GLU A 18 -31.49 -13.48 21.98
C GLU A 18 -32.41 -13.64 20.76
N HIS A 19 -33.43 -12.80 20.64
CA HIS A 19 -34.36 -12.83 19.51
C HIS A 19 -33.67 -12.52 18.17
N ILE A 20 -32.81 -11.49 18.13
CA ILE A 20 -31.97 -11.19 16.96
C ILE A 20 -31.07 -12.38 16.62
N THR A 21 -30.41 -12.98 17.61
CA THR A 21 -29.54 -14.15 17.39
C THR A 21 -30.32 -15.30 16.76
N GLN A 22 -31.55 -15.56 17.22
CA GLN A 22 -32.41 -16.58 16.65
C GLN A 22 -32.79 -16.26 15.20
N CYS A 23 -33.20 -15.02 14.92
CA CYS A 23 -33.57 -14.57 13.58
C CYS A 23 -32.37 -14.68 12.60
N LEU A 24 -31.19 -14.24 13.02
CA LEU A 24 -29.96 -14.38 12.23
C LEU A 24 -29.63 -15.85 11.93
N ASN A 25 -29.77 -16.73 12.91
CA ASN A 25 -29.54 -18.16 12.72
C ASN A 25 -30.64 -18.85 11.90
N GLN A 26 -31.77 -18.20 11.62
CA GLN A 26 -32.84 -18.71 10.73
C GLN A 26 -32.67 -18.24 9.28
N SER A 27 -31.82 -17.24 9.02
CA SER A 27 -31.56 -16.75 7.67
C SER A 27 -30.91 -17.82 6.80
N ALA A 28 -31.55 -18.14 5.67
CA ALA A 28 -31.00 -19.06 4.68
C ALA A 28 -29.69 -18.51 4.08
N THR A 29 -29.61 -17.21 3.82
CA THR A 29 -28.40 -16.56 3.29
C THR A 29 -27.22 -16.71 4.26
N LEU A 30 -27.43 -16.41 5.55
CA LEU A 30 -26.38 -16.52 6.57
C LEU A 30 -25.90 -17.96 6.74
N GLN A 31 -26.83 -18.91 6.83
CA GLN A 31 -26.52 -20.34 6.91
C GLN A 31 -25.74 -20.82 5.67
N GLN A 32 -26.18 -20.42 4.48
CA GLN A 32 -25.50 -20.77 3.24
C GLN A 32 -24.10 -20.15 3.17
N CYS A 33 -23.85 -19.00 3.79
CA CYS A 33 -22.50 -18.42 3.94
C CYS A 33 -21.66 -19.04 5.08
N GLY A 34 -22.22 -19.97 5.86
CA GLY A 34 -21.58 -20.52 7.05
C GLY A 34 -21.41 -19.48 8.18
N LEU A 35 -22.23 -18.44 8.19
CA LEU A 35 -22.26 -17.42 9.23
C LEU A 35 -23.20 -17.87 10.35
N THR A 36 -22.70 -17.83 11.58
CA THR A 36 -23.48 -18.16 12.78
C THR A 36 -23.40 -16.99 13.75
N ALA A 37 -24.54 -16.65 14.34
CA ALA A 37 -24.65 -15.58 15.31
C ALA A 37 -24.56 -16.12 16.73
N ARG A 38 -23.80 -15.41 17.57
CA ARG A 38 -23.77 -15.58 19.02
C ARG A 38 -23.86 -14.23 19.71
N HIS A 39 -24.58 -14.18 20.82
CA HIS A 39 -24.63 -12.98 21.66
C HIS A 39 -23.59 -13.05 22.79
N VAL A 40 -22.95 -11.93 23.11
CA VAL A 40 -22.04 -11.79 24.24
C VAL A 40 -22.65 -10.82 25.25
N ALA A 41 -23.13 -11.32 26.38
CA ALA A 41 -23.76 -10.49 27.41
C ALA A 41 -22.72 -9.75 28.27
N PHE A 42 -22.90 -8.44 28.48
CA PHE A 42 -21.97 -7.57 29.23
C PHE A 42 -22.08 -7.64 30.77
N ALA A 43 -22.84 -8.59 31.33
CA ALA A 43 -23.24 -8.54 32.76
C ALA A 43 -22.57 -9.59 33.69
N SER A 44 -21.44 -10.20 33.32
CA SER A 44 -20.75 -11.14 34.23
C SER A 44 -19.23 -10.96 34.23
N PRO A 45 -18.58 -10.67 35.38
CA PRO A 45 -17.13 -10.62 35.50
C PRO A 45 -16.45 -12.01 35.42
N LYS A 46 -17.19 -13.09 35.10
CA LYS A 46 -16.65 -14.45 34.94
C LYS A 46 -16.35 -14.83 33.47
N THR A 47 -16.39 -13.89 32.54
CA THR A 47 -16.27 -14.17 31.08
C THR A 47 -15.08 -13.50 30.40
N GLU A 48 -13.96 -13.25 31.08
CA GLU A 48 -12.72 -12.73 30.45
C GLU A 48 -12.22 -13.61 29.28
N LYS A 49 -12.46 -14.94 29.33
CA LYS A 49 -12.15 -15.85 28.21
C LYS A 49 -13.09 -15.72 27.00
N ARG A 50 -14.29 -15.15 27.15
CA ARG A 50 -15.27 -14.97 26.07
C ARG A 50 -15.22 -13.58 25.44
N GLU A 51 -14.51 -12.63 26.06
CA GLU A 51 -14.36 -11.27 25.52
C GLU A 51 -13.33 -11.21 24.38
N HIS A 52 -12.28 -12.03 24.41
CA HIS A 52 -11.36 -12.20 23.27
C HIS A 52 -12.03 -12.74 22.00
N ASP A 53 -13.16 -13.46 22.11
CA ASP A 53 -13.86 -14.02 20.93
C ASP A 53 -14.57 -12.94 20.10
N ALA A 54 -14.94 -11.80 20.70
CA ALA A 54 -15.61 -10.69 19.99
C ALA A 54 -14.63 -9.88 19.10
N GLU A 55 -13.34 -9.89 19.42
CA GLU A 55 -12.28 -9.22 18.64
C GLU A 55 -12.00 -9.95 17.32
N TYR A 56 -12.37 -11.22 17.19
CA TYR A 56 -12.13 -12.03 15.99
C TYR A 56 -13.42 -12.42 15.26
N CYS A 57 -14.46 -11.59 15.35
CA CYS A 57 -15.69 -11.78 14.61
C CYS A 57 -15.59 -11.18 13.19
N ARG A 58 -16.45 -11.66 12.28
CA ARG A 58 -16.60 -11.09 10.94
C ARG A 58 -17.50 -9.85 10.97
N TYR A 59 -18.58 -9.93 11.73
CA TYR A 59 -19.55 -8.85 11.93
C TYR A 59 -19.73 -8.58 13.42
N LEU A 60 -19.60 -7.32 13.82
CA LEU A 60 -19.94 -6.85 15.16
C LEU A 60 -21.24 -6.04 15.09
N VAL A 61 -22.31 -6.54 15.69
CA VAL A 61 -23.60 -5.86 15.80
C VAL A 61 -23.69 -5.19 17.16
N CYS A 62 -23.78 -3.86 17.19
CA CYS A 62 -23.82 -3.05 18.39
C CYS A 62 -25.20 -2.43 18.56
N LEU A 63 -25.86 -2.69 19.68
CA LEU A 63 -27.18 -2.14 20.03
C LEU A 63 -27.04 -1.03 21.07
N PHE A 64 -27.49 0.15 20.70
CA PHE A 64 -27.55 1.33 21.56
C PHE A 64 -29.01 1.73 21.81
N GLY A 65 -29.35 2.10 23.04
CA GLY A 65 -30.66 2.68 23.36
C GLY A 65 -30.69 4.18 23.15
N GLN A 66 -31.82 4.79 22.78
CA GLN A 66 -31.91 6.24 22.53
C GLN A 66 -31.62 7.16 23.74
N GLU A 67 -31.54 6.65 24.98
CA GLU A 67 -31.22 7.46 26.18
C GLU A 67 -29.73 7.84 26.33
N ILE A 68 -28.94 7.79 25.25
CA ILE A 68 -27.49 8.07 25.17
C ILE A 68 -27.10 9.44 25.77
N ASN A 69 -27.98 10.44 25.72
CA ASN A 69 -27.62 11.83 26.04
C ASN A 69 -27.63 12.19 27.54
N SER A 70 -28.03 11.28 28.45
CA SER A 70 -28.25 11.68 29.85
C SER A 70 -27.10 11.43 30.84
N LYS A 71 -26.09 10.62 30.48
CA LYS A 71 -24.78 10.45 31.15
C LYS A 71 -24.02 9.33 30.44
N ALA A 72 -22.85 9.60 29.86
CA ALA A 72 -21.96 8.58 29.31
C ALA A 72 -21.74 7.47 30.35
N ASN A 73 -22.32 6.29 30.12
CA ASN A 73 -22.26 5.20 31.07
C ASN A 73 -20.93 4.45 30.87
N LYS A 74 -20.37 3.85 31.92
CA LYS A 74 -19.10 3.08 31.79
C LYS A 74 -19.17 1.95 30.75
N ASN A 75 -20.38 1.50 30.42
CA ASN A 75 -20.64 0.48 29.41
C ASN A 75 -20.50 1.00 27.97
N ASP A 76 -20.76 2.28 27.72
CA ASP A 76 -20.68 2.86 26.37
C ASP A 76 -19.21 3.00 25.93
N LEU A 77 -18.34 3.47 26.83
CA LEU A 77 -16.89 3.53 26.60
C LEU A 77 -16.28 2.14 26.36
N ARG A 78 -16.77 1.10 27.06
CA ARG A 78 -16.34 -0.29 26.84
C ARG A 78 -16.77 -0.82 25.47
N MET A 79 -17.95 -0.43 24.99
CA MET A 79 -18.43 -0.82 23.67
C MET A 79 -17.62 -0.13 22.56
N ILE A 80 -17.31 1.15 22.73
CA ILE A 80 -16.47 1.92 21.81
C ILE A 80 -15.08 1.27 21.68
N HIS A 81 -14.44 0.91 22.80
CA HIS A 81 -13.16 0.21 22.76
C HIS A 81 -13.22 -1.13 22.02
N LYS A 82 -14.33 -1.89 22.17
CA LYS A 82 -14.54 -3.13 21.41
C LYS A 82 -14.76 -2.88 19.91
N ILE A 83 -15.45 -1.79 19.55
CA ILE A 83 -15.59 -1.37 18.16
C ILE A 83 -14.21 -1.07 17.58
N GLU A 84 -13.36 -0.33 18.30
CA GLU A 84 -11.97 -0.06 17.88
C GLU A 84 -11.19 -1.36 17.68
N SER A 85 -11.17 -2.26 18.66
CA SER A 85 -10.45 -3.54 18.54
C SER A 85 -10.97 -4.41 17.40
N ALA A 86 -12.29 -4.45 17.18
CA ALA A 86 -12.89 -5.20 16.07
C ALA A 86 -12.56 -4.58 14.70
N LEU A 87 -12.51 -3.24 14.60
CA LEU A 87 -12.06 -2.54 13.39
C LEU A 87 -10.59 -2.83 13.10
N GLU A 88 -9.73 -2.84 14.13
CA GLU A 88 -8.32 -3.24 14.01
C GLU A 88 -8.18 -4.69 13.54
N ALA A 89 -9.05 -5.59 14.00
CA ALA A 89 -9.11 -6.96 13.50
C ALA A 89 -9.67 -7.08 12.07
N GLY A 90 -10.43 -6.07 11.60
CA GLY A 90 -10.98 -5.97 10.26
C GLY A 90 -12.44 -6.42 10.12
N ALA A 91 -13.18 -6.47 11.23
CA ALA A 91 -14.62 -6.72 11.26
C ALA A 91 -15.40 -5.58 10.60
N ASP A 92 -16.60 -5.87 10.11
CA ASP A 92 -17.59 -4.83 9.77
C ASP A 92 -18.53 -4.62 10.94
N ILE A 93 -18.80 -3.35 11.24
CA ILE A 93 -19.50 -2.92 12.43
C ILE A 93 -20.88 -2.42 12.01
N PHE A 94 -21.93 -2.98 12.59
CA PHE A 94 -23.31 -2.50 12.45
C PHE A 94 -23.77 -1.89 13.76
N VAL A 95 -23.99 -0.59 13.75
CA VAL A 95 -24.49 0.16 14.90
C VAL A 95 -25.98 0.43 14.70
N PHE A 96 -26.80 -0.07 15.61
CA PHE A 96 -28.23 0.19 15.65
C PHE A 96 -28.60 1.01 16.88
N ILE A 97 -29.20 2.18 16.66
CA ILE A 97 -29.85 2.97 17.73
C ILE A 97 -31.32 2.58 17.77
N ILE A 98 -31.77 2.03 18.90
CA ILE A 98 -33.12 1.50 19.09
C ILE A 98 -33.86 2.38 20.09
N GLY A 99 -35.06 2.83 19.73
CA GLY A 99 -35.97 3.53 20.65
C GLY A 99 -37.21 4.10 19.97
N SER A 100 -38.10 4.67 20.79
CA SER A 100 -39.46 5.08 20.38
C SER A 100 -39.57 6.52 19.86
N GLN A 101 -38.51 7.35 19.90
CA GLN A 101 -38.56 8.75 19.46
C GLN A 101 -37.78 8.96 18.17
N SER A 102 -38.41 9.62 17.19
CA SER A 102 -37.83 9.91 15.87
C SER A 102 -37.09 11.25 15.85
N ASP A 103 -36.29 11.56 16.87
CA ASP A 103 -35.42 12.73 16.76
C ASP A 103 -34.25 12.35 15.85
N ASP A 104 -34.40 12.67 14.56
CA ASP A 104 -33.36 12.63 13.52
C ASP A 104 -32.07 13.39 13.94
N ASP A 105 -32.16 14.18 15.02
CA ASP A 105 -31.09 14.99 15.60
C ASP A 105 -30.51 14.42 16.91
N SER A 106 -30.78 13.18 17.30
CA SER A 106 -30.10 12.59 18.46
C SER A 106 -28.62 12.33 18.10
N PRO A 107 -27.66 13.13 18.63
CA PRO A 107 -26.27 13.03 18.20
C PRO A 107 -25.72 11.65 18.58
N LEU A 108 -25.03 11.03 17.61
CA LEU A 108 -24.10 9.93 17.88
C LEU A 108 -23.17 10.32 19.06
N PRO A 109 -22.79 9.37 19.93
CA PRO A 109 -21.68 9.62 20.85
C PRO A 109 -20.49 10.20 20.08
N ALA A 110 -19.88 11.29 20.56
CA ALA A 110 -18.86 12.04 19.82
C ALA A 110 -17.68 11.14 19.40
N GLU A 111 -17.32 10.18 20.24
CA GLU A 111 -16.29 9.18 19.98
C GLU A 111 -16.70 8.21 18.85
N LEU A 112 -17.98 7.82 18.78
CA LEU A 112 -18.50 6.94 17.73
C LEU A 112 -18.63 7.68 16.39
N GLU A 113 -19.02 8.96 16.42
CA GLU A 113 -19.01 9.85 15.26
C GLU A 113 -17.59 10.02 14.71
N GLN A 114 -16.60 10.18 15.59
CA GLN A 114 -15.19 10.25 15.21
C GLN A 114 -14.72 8.95 14.55
N LEU A 115 -15.08 7.78 15.09
CA LEU A 115 -14.76 6.48 14.49
C LEU A 115 -15.41 6.30 13.11
N TYR A 116 -16.68 6.68 12.97
CA TYR A 116 -17.39 6.66 11.69
C TYR A 116 -16.71 7.55 10.65
N LYS A 117 -16.23 8.73 11.05
CA LYS A 117 -15.49 9.65 10.17
C LYS A 117 -14.17 9.05 9.68
N TYR A 118 -13.48 8.27 10.52
CA TYR A 118 -12.22 7.61 10.13
C TYR A 118 -12.44 6.32 9.34
N HIS A 119 -13.54 5.61 9.57
CA HIS A 119 -13.84 4.31 8.95
C HIS A 119 -15.25 4.23 8.33
N PRO A 120 -15.61 5.15 7.41
CA PRO A 120 -16.98 5.25 6.89
C PRO A 120 -17.41 4.00 6.09
N ASN A 121 -16.45 3.22 5.59
CA ASN A 121 -16.69 2.03 4.78
C ASN A 121 -16.79 0.73 5.58
N CYS A 122 -16.45 0.75 6.87
CA CYS A 122 -16.44 -0.42 7.75
C CYS A 122 -17.49 -0.32 8.87
N ILE A 123 -18.11 0.85 9.03
CA ILE A 123 -19.12 1.10 10.07
C ILE A 123 -20.42 1.51 9.36
N SER A 124 -21.50 0.78 9.61
CA SER A 124 -22.85 1.13 9.18
C SER A 124 -23.66 1.58 10.38
N PHE A 125 -24.41 2.67 10.20
CA PHE A 125 -25.24 3.27 11.24
C PHE A 125 -26.70 3.30 10.81
N GLU A 126 -27.59 2.81 11.67
CA GLU A 126 -29.03 2.88 11.46
C GLU A 126 -29.80 3.17 12.76
N THR A 127 -30.88 3.95 12.61
CA THR A 127 -31.84 4.20 13.69
C THR A 127 -33.09 3.37 13.43
N VAL A 128 -33.50 2.56 14.41
CA VAL A 128 -34.69 1.71 14.34
C VAL A 128 -35.75 2.25 15.28
N THR A 129 -36.77 2.89 14.71
CA THR A 129 -37.94 3.45 15.41
C THR A 129 -39.06 2.42 15.52
N SER A 130 -38.79 1.32 16.23
CA SER A 130 -39.78 0.29 16.52
C SER A 130 -39.66 -0.15 17.97
N VAL A 131 -40.79 -0.53 18.56
CA VAL A 131 -40.87 -1.23 19.85
C VAL A 131 -41.15 -2.72 19.69
N ASP A 132 -41.43 -3.18 18.46
CA ASP A 132 -41.65 -4.59 18.14
C ASP A 132 -40.30 -5.29 17.93
N HIS A 133 -39.99 -6.23 18.82
CA HIS A 133 -38.75 -7.01 18.79
C HIS A 133 -38.61 -7.84 17.50
N ASP A 134 -39.71 -8.37 16.97
CA ASP A 134 -39.68 -9.19 15.75
C ASP A 134 -39.32 -8.30 14.55
N ALA A 135 -39.94 -7.12 14.46
CA ALA A 135 -39.63 -6.13 13.43
C ALA A 135 -38.19 -5.63 13.51
N ILE A 136 -37.67 -5.38 14.72
CA ILE A 136 -36.26 -4.98 14.92
C ILE A 136 -35.31 -6.10 14.49
N ALA A 137 -35.58 -7.33 14.91
CA ALA A 137 -34.71 -8.47 14.58
C ALA A 137 -34.70 -8.79 13.09
N GLN A 138 -35.85 -8.75 12.42
CA GLN A 138 -35.94 -8.92 10.96
C GLN A 138 -35.21 -7.80 10.23
N HIS A 139 -35.35 -6.55 10.68
CA HIS A 139 -34.64 -5.41 10.09
C HIS A 139 -33.12 -5.58 10.18
N ILE A 140 -32.60 -5.95 11.34
CA ILE A 140 -31.16 -6.22 11.54
C ILE A 140 -30.70 -7.40 10.66
N ALA A 141 -31.46 -8.49 10.61
CA ALA A 141 -31.12 -9.64 9.78
C ALA A 141 -31.06 -9.28 8.29
N HIS A 142 -32.07 -8.59 7.77
CA HIS A 142 -32.09 -8.11 6.39
C HIS A 142 -30.92 -7.18 6.08
N LYS A 143 -30.54 -6.30 7.02
CA LYS A 143 -29.41 -5.39 6.83
C LYS A 143 -28.08 -6.14 6.65
N ILE A 144 -27.87 -7.19 7.43
CA ILE A 144 -26.66 -8.03 7.32
C ILE A 144 -26.70 -8.88 6.04
N GLU A 145 -27.86 -9.43 5.68
CA GLU A 145 -28.03 -10.13 4.39
C GLU A 145 -27.72 -9.23 3.21
N ASP A 146 -28.22 -7.99 3.22
CA ASP A 146 -27.97 -6.99 2.18
C ASP A 146 -26.47 -6.69 2.05
N ASP A 147 -25.74 -6.56 3.17
CA ASP A 147 -24.28 -6.36 3.15
C ASP A 147 -23.53 -7.56 2.55
N ILE A 148 -23.95 -8.79 2.84
CA ILE A 148 -23.35 -10.01 2.26
C ILE A 148 -23.54 -10.02 0.75
N TRP A 149 -24.73 -9.68 0.26
CA TRP A 149 -24.99 -9.58 -1.16
C TRP A 149 -24.16 -8.46 -1.79
N GLN A 150 -24.05 -7.29 -1.15
CA GLN A 150 -23.20 -6.19 -1.62
C GLN A 150 -21.71 -6.57 -1.68
N THR A 151 -21.21 -7.29 -0.66
CA THR A 151 -19.86 -7.89 -0.59
C THR A 151 -19.57 -8.79 -1.79
N LEU A 152 -20.61 -9.42 -2.35
CA LEU A 152 -20.56 -10.29 -3.53
C LEU A 152 -20.91 -9.58 -4.84
N GLY A 153 -21.07 -8.25 -4.84
CA GLY A 153 -21.41 -7.45 -6.02
C GLY A 153 -22.88 -7.47 -6.42
N GLU A 154 -23.74 -7.95 -5.53
CA GLU A 154 -25.15 -8.16 -5.76
C GLU A 154 -25.95 -6.96 -5.20
N LYS A 155 -26.80 -6.37 -6.04
CA LYS A 155 -27.66 -5.24 -5.66
C LYS A 155 -29.07 -5.76 -5.41
N GLY A 156 -29.40 -5.99 -4.14
CA GLY A 156 -30.74 -6.38 -3.68
C GLY A 156 -30.88 -7.85 -3.31
N GLN A 157 -31.92 -8.14 -2.53
CA GLN A 157 -32.24 -9.46 -2.01
C GLN A 157 -32.69 -10.44 -3.10
N LEU A 158 -32.47 -11.72 -2.83
CA LEU A 158 -33.11 -12.83 -3.53
C LEU A 158 -34.62 -12.81 -3.29
N SER A 159 -35.36 -12.05 -4.08
CA SER A 159 -36.81 -12.02 -3.99
C SER A 159 -37.41 -13.00 -5.00
N HIS A 160 -38.03 -14.07 -4.51
CA HIS A 160 -39.01 -14.85 -5.29
C HIS A 160 -40.27 -14.01 -5.49
N THR A 161 -40.26 -13.09 -6.45
CA THR A 161 -41.44 -12.28 -6.74
C THR A 161 -42.51 -13.13 -7.41
N LEU A 162 -43.75 -13.09 -6.90
CA LEU A 162 -44.96 -13.56 -7.61
C LEU A 162 -45.34 -12.64 -8.79
N ASP A 163 -44.57 -11.58 -9.03
CA ASP A 163 -44.79 -10.59 -10.08
C ASP A 163 -44.35 -11.15 -11.44
N LEU A 164 -45.33 -11.47 -12.30
CA LEU A 164 -45.06 -11.99 -13.65
C LEU A 164 -44.46 -10.93 -14.58
N LEU A 165 -44.46 -9.64 -14.18
CA LEU A 165 -43.75 -8.58 -14.89
C LEU A 165 -42.25 -8.59 -14.59
N HIS A 166 -41.76 -9.41 -13.66
CA HIS A 166 -40.34 -9.48 -13.37
C HIS A 166 -39.56 -10.03 -14.57
N ILE A 167 -38.60 -9.23 -15.05
CA ILE A 167 -37.56 -9.65 -15.99
C ILE A 167 -36.23 -9.55 -15.24
N PRO A 168 -35.53 -10.67 -14.98
CA PRO A 168 -34.25 -10.69 -14.28
C PRO A 168 -33.25 -9.69 -14.87
N GLY A 169 -32.65 -8.87 -14.00
CA GLY A 169 -31.75 -7.78 -14.37
C GLY A 169 -32.42 -6.47 -14.81
N PHE A 170 -33.75 -6.46 -15.02
CA PHE A 170 -34.48 -5.30 -15.52
C PHE A 170 -35.75 -4.99 -14.72
N PRO A 171 -35.64 -4.68 -13.41
CA PRO A 171 -36.79 -4.43 -12.55
C PRO A 171 -37.52 -3.14 -12.92
N ARG A 172 -38.85 -3.21 -13.03
CA ARG A 172 -39.71 -2.08 -13.44
C ARG A 172 -39.57 -0.81 -12.58
N HIS A 173 -39.29 -0.97 -11.28
CA HIS A 173 -39.17 0.16 -10.36
C HIS A 173 -37.84 0.91 -10.49
N GLN A 174 -36.83 0.32 -11.14
CA GLN A 174 -35.50 0.92 -11.34
C GLN A 174 -35.26 1.38 -12.78
N LEU A 175 -36.29 1.41 -13.63
CA LEU A 175 -36.15 1.79 -15.04
C LEU A 175 -35.44 3.14 -15.24
N LYS A 176 -35.60 4.07 -14.31
CA LYS A 176 -34.96 5.39 -14.35
C LYS A 176 -33.44 5.32 -14.24
N LEU A 177 -32.90 4.30 -13.56
CA LEU A 177 -31.47 4.10 -13.31
C LEU A 177 -30.75 3.41 -14.49
N LEU A 178 -31.50 2.87 -15.46
CA LEU A 178 -30.93 2.17 -16.61
C LEU A 178 -30.46 3.15 -17.70
N PRO A 179 -29.47 2.74 -18.53
CA PRO A 179 -29.06 3.51 -19.71
C PRO A 179 -30.25 3.91 -20.59
N THR A 180 -30.18 5.08 -21.23
CA THR A 180 -31.32 5.67 -21.95
C THR A 180 -31.84 4.75 -23.05
N GLU A 181 -30.94 4.05 -23.74
CA GLU A 181 -31.22 3.11 -24.82
C GLU A 181 -32.03 1.92 -24.30
N ILE A 182 -31.61 1.37 -23.15
CA ILE A 182 -32.29 0.24 -22.48
C ILE A 182 -33.64 0.67 -21.91
N ARG A 183 -33.68 1.84 -21.26
CA ARG A 183 -34.91 2.40 -20.71
C ARG A 183 -35.96 2.62 -21.80
N LYS A 184 -35.58 3.16 -22.96
CA LYS A 184 -36.50 3.35 -24.11
C LYS A 184 -37.10 2.02 -24.56
N GLN A 185 -36.29 0.98 -24.69
CA GLN A 185 -36.75 -0.36 -25.08
C GLN A 185 -37.71 -0.94 -24.04
N LEU A 186 -37.33 -0.96 -22.76
CA LEU A 186 -38.16 -1.51 -21.69
C LEU A 186 -39.46 -0.73 -21.47
N THR A 187 -39.48 0.57 -21.79
CA THR A 187 -40.69 1.40 -21.74
C THR A 187 -41.78 0.85 -22.67
N LEU A 188 -41.42 0.29 -23.82
CA LEU A 188 -42.37 -0.29 -24.78
C LEU A 188 -43.16 -1.48 -24.21
N ILE A 189 -42.58 -2.20 -23.24
CA ILE A 189 -43.19 -3.39 -22.63
C ILE A 189 -43.70 -3.13 -21.20
N TYR A 190 -43.24 -2.07 -20.53
CA TYR A 190 -43.70 -1.72 -19.19
C TYR A 190 -44.73 -0.59 -19.14
N GLN A 191 -44.98 0.13 -20.23
CA GLN A 191 -45.99 1.19 -20.28
C GLN A 191 -47.11 0.83 -21.27
N PRO A 192 -48.27 0.33 -20.79
CA PRO A 192 -49.39 -0.08 -21.65
C PRO A 192 -50.15 1.08 -22.33
N GLY A 193 -49.81 2.34 -22.03
CA GLY A 193 -50.53 3.55 -22.47
C GLY A 193 -51.66 3.97 -21.53
N ASP A 194 -52.04 5.25 -21.53
CA ASP A 194 -53.18 5.77 -20.77
C ASP A 194 -54.44 5.86 -21.67
N PRO A 195 -55.52 5.14 -21.36
CA PRO A 195 -56.79 5.24 -22.09
C PRO A 195 -57.34 6.67 -22.17
N ARG A 196 -57.04 7.51 -21.17
CA ARG A 196 -57.56 8.89 -21.10
C ARG A 196 -56.91 9.83 -22.12
N THR A 197 -55.71 9.50 -22.57
CA THR A 197 -54.95 10.30 -23.52
C THR A 197 -55.03 9.76 -24.94
N ALA A 198 -55.83 8.71 -25.17
CA ALA A 198 -55.95 8.07 -26.46
C ALA A 198 -56.73 8.94 -27.47
N HIS A 199 -56.30 8.93 -28.73
CA HIS A 199 -56.88 9.77 -29.79
C HIS A 199 -58.19 9.21 -30.39
N SER A 200 -58.63 8.00 -29.99
CA SER A 200 -59.88 7.39 -30.44
C SER A 200 -60.45 6.41 -29.40
N PRO A 201 -61.76 6.08 -29.47
CA PRO A 201 -62.38 5.08 -28.60
C PRO A 201 -61.73 3.69 -28.70
N ASP A 202 -61.37 3.26 -29.90
CA ASP A 202 -60.70 1.95 -30.10
C ASP A 202 -59.29 1.94 -29.51
N ALA A 203 -58.55 3.05 -29.66
CA ALA A 203 -57.25 3.20 -29.02
C ALA A 203 -57.37 3.24 -27.49
N ALA A 204 -58.42 3.86 -26.95
CA ALA A 204 -58.71 3.86 -25.52
C ALA A 204 -59.04 2.45 -25.00
N ASN A 205 -59.85 1.69 -25.75
CA ASN A 205 -60.18 0.30 -25.43
C ASN A 205 -58.96 -0.63 -25.47
N LEU A 206 -58.09 -0.48 -26.47
CA LEU A 206 -56.82 -1.20 -26.55
C LEU A 206 -55.93 -0.88 -25.34
N ALA A 207 -55.71 0.41 -25.05
CA ALA A 207 -54.91 0.84 -23.91
C ALA A 207 -55.50 0.32 -22.58
N GLN A 208 -56.83 0.27 -22.44
CA GLN A 208 -57.50 -0.23 -21.25
C GLN A 208 -57.25 -1.72 -21.04
N ARG A 209 -57.33 -2.52 -22.12
CA ARG A 209 -57.06 -3.96 -22.07
C ARG A 209 -55.61 -4.25 -21.75
N LYS A 210 -54.67 -3.51 -22.34
CA LYS A 210 -53.25 -3.59 -21.98
C LYS A 210 -53.00 -3.23 -20.52
N ARG A 211 -53.68 -2.20 -20.01
CA ARG A 211 -53.59 -1.81 -18.59
C ARG A 211 -54.14 -2.88 -17.65
N TRP A 212 -55.26 -3.50 -17.97
CA TRP A 212 -55.79 -4.64 -17.20
C TRP A 212 -54.87 -5.86 -17.26
N ALA A 213 -54.31 -6.17 -18.43
CA ALA A 213 -53.32 -7.23 -18.56
C ALA A 213 -52.08 -6.94 -17.69
N TYR A 214 -51.54 -5.72 -17.78
CA TYR A 214 -50.40 -5.28 -16.98
C TYR A 214 -50.66 -5.41 -15.47
N GLN A 215 -51.83 -4.95 -15.00
CA GLN A 215 -52.24 -5.11 -13.61
C GLN A 215 -52.36 -6.58 -13.23
N SER A 216 -52.94 -7.42 -14.10
CA SER A 216 -53.07 -8.85 -13.86
C SER A 216 -51.70 -9.52 -13.72
N LEU A 217 -50.72 -9.14 -14.55
CA LEU A 217 -49.35 -9.62 -14.44
C LEU A 217 -48.69 -9.17 -13.12
N ALA A 218 -48.91 -7.92 -12.71
CA ALA A 218 -48.38 -7.37 -11.46
C ALA A 218 -48.88 -8.12 -10.21
N TYR A 219 -50.11 -8.66 -10.27
CA TYR A 219 -50.72 -9.44 -9.20
C TYR A 219 -50.54 -10.96 -9.35
N GLY A 220 -49.79 -11.44 -10.34
CA GLY A 220 -49.59 -12.88 -10.57
C GLY A 220 -50.79 -13.61 -11.21
N HIS A 221 -51.79 -12.89 -11.71
CA HIS A 221 -52.99 -13.47 -12.35
C HIS A 221 -52.73 -13.82 -13.82
N GLN A 222 -51.97 -14.89 -14.07
CA GLN A 222 -51.55 -15.34 -15.40
C GLN A 222 -52.72 -15.46 -16.40
N ASP A 223 -53.78 -16.21 -16.07
CA ASP A 223 -54.87 -16.48 -17.00
C ASP A 223 -55.62 -15.21 -17.43
N GLN A 224 -55.81 -14.27 -16.50
CA GLN A 224 -56.48 -13.01 -16.81
C GLN A 224 -55.59 -12.07 -17.61
N ALA A 225 -54.28 -12.11 -17.41
CA ALA A 225 -53.34 -11.42 -18.29
C ALA A 225 -53.44 -11.96 -19.71
N ILE A 226 -53.32 -13.29 -19.90
CA ILE A 226 -53.41 -13.94 -21.22
C ILE A 226 -54.73 -13.59 -21.90
N LYS A 227 -55.87 -13.69 -21.20
CA LYS A 227 -57.19 -13.38 -21.76
C LYS A 227 -57.28 -11.93 -22.24
N ASN A 228 -56.81 -10.97 -21.44
CA ASN A 228 -56.84 -9.56 -21.83
C ASN A 228 -55.92 -9.25 -23.02
N LEU A 229 -54.71 -9.83 -23.04
CA LEU A 229 -53.74 -9.67 -24.13
C LEU A 229 -54.23 -10.32 -25.43
N GLN A 230 -54.78 -11.53 -25.37
CA GLN A 230 -55.35 -12.21 -26.55
C GLN A 230 -56.50 -11.41 -27.13
N LYS A 231 -57.41 -10.88 -26.29
CA LYS A 231 -58.48 -10.05 -26.81
C LYS A 231 -57.96 -8.71 -27.38
N ALA A 232 -56.93 -8.11 -26.79
CA ALA A 232 -56.28 -6.94 -27.36
C ALA A 232 -55.75 -7.23 -28.77
N ASN A 233 -55.07 -8.37 -28.95
CA ASN A 233 -54.57 -8.82 -30.24
C ASN A 233 -55.68 -9.14 -31.25
N ASN A 234 -56.74 -9.83 -30.83
CA ASN A 234 -57.79 -10.30 -31.72
C ASN A 234 -58.70 -9.17 -32.21
N GLU A 235 -58.98 -8.19 -31.34
CA GLU A 235 -59.92 -7.10 -31.66
C GLU A 235 -59.23 -5.90 -32.31
N PHE A 236 -57.95 -5.62 -31.99
CA PHE A 236 -57.26 -4.40 -32.43
C PHE A 236 -55.98 -4.68 -33.24
N GLY A 237 -55.68 -5.96 -33.51
CA GLY A 237 -54.48 -6.39 -34.22
C GLY A 237 -53.29 -6.62 -33.31
N SER A 238 -52.34 -7.42 -33.80
CA SER A 238 -51.14 -7.78 -33.04
C SER A 238 -50.18 -6.61 -32.90
N ASP A 239 -50.02 -6.09 -31.69
CA ASP A 239 -49.10 -5.00 -31.37
C ASP A 239 -47.86 -5.49 -30.57
N LEU A 240 -46.81 -4.67 -30.49
CA LEU A 240 -45.55 -5.03 -29.85
C LEU A 240 -45.73 -5.47 -28.38
N PHE A 241 -46.48 -4.71 -27.58
CA PHE A 241 -46.69 -4.98 -26.16
C PHE A 241 -47.38 -6.34 -25.96
N SER A 242 -48.46 -6.57 -26.70
CA SER A 242 -49.25 -7.78 -26.55
C SER A 242 -48.52 -9.02 -27.06
N CYS A 243 -47.82 -8.93 -28.20
CA CYS A 243 -46.99 -10.02 -28.72
C CYS A 243 -45.87 -10.39 -27.75
N PHE A 244 -45.19 -9.40 -27.15
CA PHE A 244 -44.14 -9.65 -26.17
C PHE A 244 -44.64 -10.43 -24.96
N TRP A 245 -45.68 -9.93 -24.29
CA TRP A 245 -46.17 -10.58 -23.08
C TRP A 245 -46.83 -11.93 -23.35
N LEU A 246 -47.56 -12.09 -24.47
CA LEU A 246 -48.11 -13.39 -24.83
C LEU A 246 -47.01 -14.41 -25.14
N SER A 247 -45.98 -14.02 -25.91
CA SER A 247 -44.86 -14.91 -26.18
C SER A 247 -44.17 -15.35 -24.89
N ARG A 248 -43.83 -14.40 -24.00
CA ARG A 248 -43.23 -14.69 -22.70
C ARG A 248 -44.08 -15.63 -21.87
N LEU A 249 -45.37 -15.32 -21.70
CA LEU A 249 -46.26 -16.11 -20.83
C LEU A 249 -46.39 -17.54 -21.32
N PHE A 250 -46.57 -17.73 -22.62
CA PHE A 250 -46.65 -19.06 -23.20
C PHE A 250 -45.32 -19.82 -23.21
N ALA A 251 -44.18 -19.14 -23.38
CA ALA A 251 -42.85 -19.76 -23.32
C ALA A 251 -42.50 -20.25 -21.91
N LEU A 252 -42.78 -19.43 -20.89
CA LEU A 252 -42.33 -19.70 -19.51
C LEU A 252 -43.32 -20.52 -18.71
N TYR A 253 -44.62 -20.27 -18.89
CA TYR A 253 -45.69 -20.86 -18.09
C TYR A 253 -46.64 -21.75 -18.90
N GLY A 254 -46.34 -21.97 -20.18
CA GLY A 254 -47.09 -22.89 -21.02
C GLY A 254 -46.90 -24.34 -20.58
N THR A 255 -48.01 -25.06 -20.40
CA THR A 255 -48.02 -26.48 -19.99
C THR A 255 -48.36 -27.45 -21.11
N ARG A 256 -48.63 -26.97 -22.34
CA ARG A 256 -49.09 -27.79 -23.47
C ARG A 256 -48.46 -27.33 -24.78
N THR A 257 -48.43 -28.23 -25.76
CA THR A 257 -47.84 -27.98 -27.09
C THR A 257 -48.44 -26.77 -27.79
N GLU A 258 -49.74 -26.54 -27.66
CA GLU A 258 -50.42 -25.40 -28.28
C GLU A 258 -49.94 -24.06 -27.70
N HIS A 259 -49.58 -24.03 -26.42
CA HIS A 259 -49.01 -22.83 -25.80
C HIS A 259 -47.64 -22.52 -26.42
N TRP A 260 -46.75 -23.51 -26.52
CA TRP A 260 -45.42 -23.27 -27.10
C TRP A 260 -45.48 -22.88 -28.58
N GLN A 261 -46.42 -23.44 -29.35
CA GLN A 261 -46.68 -23.01 -30.73
C GLN A 261 -47.21 -21.56 -30.78
N SER A 262 -48.13 -21.20 -29.88
CA SER A 262 -48.63 -19.82 -29.77
C SER A 262 -47.50 -18.84 -29.39
N SER A 263 -46.58 -19.26 -28.51
CA SER A 263 -45.39 -18.47 -28.17
C SER A 263 -44.53 -18.16 -29.39
N GLN A 264 -44.23 -19.17 -30.22
CA GLN A 264 -43.46 -18.99 -31.45
C GLN A 264 -44.14 -18.04 -32.43
N GLN A 265 -45.45 -18.20 -32.64
CA GLN A 265 -46.22 -17.31 -33.50
C GLN A 265 -46.15 -15.86 -33.04
N HIS A 266 -46.34 -15.61 -31.74
CA HIS A 266 -46.25 -14.26 -31.18
C HIS A 266 -44.83 -13.70 -31.22
N ALA A 267 -43.79 -14.51 -31.01
CA ALA A 267 -42.41 -14.07 -31.10
C ALA A 267 -41.98 -13.72 -32.53
N GLU A 268 -42.41 -14.49 -33.54
CA GLU A 268 -42.15 -14.16 -34.95
C GLU A 268 -42.89 -12.89 -35.39
N LEU A 269 -44.11 -12.67 -34.88
CA LEU A 269 -44.83 -11.42 -35.06
C LEU A 269 -44.14 -10.24 -34.35
N LEU A 270 -43.60 -10.47 -33.15
CA LEU A 270 -42.85 -9.47 -32.40
C LEU A 270 -41.58 -9.08 -33.15
N LYS A 271 -40.80 -10.05 -33.63
CA LYS A 271 -39.54 -9.82 -34.37
C LYS A 271 -39.71 -8.85 -35.54
N LYS A 272 -40.81 -8.98 -36.29
CA LYS A 272 -41.14 -8.10 -37.42
C LYS A 272 -41.50 -6.66 -37.02
N ARG A 273 -41.78 -6.41 -35.75
CA ARG A 273 -42.23 -5.12 -35.19
C ARG A 273 -41.18 -4.46 -34.30
N LEU A 274 -40.08 -5.16 -34.00
CA LEU A 274 -39.01 -4.58 -33.21
C LEU A 274 -38.27 -3.52 -34.04
N PRO A 275 -37.97 -2.35 -33.46
CA PRO A 275 -37.02 -1.41 -34.05
C PRO A 275 -35.66 -2.10 -34.30
N GLU A 276 -34.95 -1.72 -35.36
CA GLU A 276 -33.62 -2.29 -35.67
C GLU A 276 -32.62 -2.12 -34.50
N GLU A 277 -32.75 -1.03 -33.74
CA GLU A 277 -31.90 -0.70 -32.59
C GLU A 277 -32.31 -1.43 -31.30
N ALA A 278 -33.38 -2.24 -31.30
CA ALA A 278 -33.96 -2.83 -30.09
C ALA A 278 -33.27 -4.15 -29.66
N SER A 279 -31.95 -4.09 -29.42
CA SER A 279 -31.11 -5.25 -29.09
C SER A 279 -31.57 -6.05 -27.88
N LEU A 280 -31.96 -5.40 -26.77
CA LEU A 280 -32.43 -6.09 -25.56
C LEU A 280 -33.76 -6.80 -25.81
N LEU A 281 -34.74 -6.12 -26.42
CA LEU A 281 -36.03 -6.75 -26.72
C LEU A 281 -35.90 -7.88 -27.74
N LEU A 282 -34.99 -7.75 -28.71
CA LEU A 282 -34.67 -8.81 -29.65
C LEU A 282 -34.07 -10.03 -28.93
N SER A 283 -33.13 -9.82 -28.00
CA SER A 283 -32.56 -10.90 -27.18
C SER A 283 -33.63 -11.60 -26.33
N LEU A 284 -34.50 -10.85 -25.66
CA LEU A 284 -35.60 -11.42 -24.87
C LEU A 284 -36.58 -12.22 -25.77
N ASN A 285 -36.90 -11.70 -26.95
CA ASN A 285 -37.75 -12.41 -27.93
C ASN A 285 -37.11 -13.73 -28.41
N LEU A 286 -35.82 -13.69 -28.76
CA LEU A 286 -35.07 -14.89 -29.15
C LEU A 286 -35.00 -15.91 -28.00
N THR A 287 -34.92 -15.44 -26.76
CA THR A 287 -34.97 -16.29 -25.56
C THR A 287 -36.33 -16.98 -25.43
N HIS A 288 -37.45 -16.29 -25.69
CA HIS A 288 -38.78 -16.90 -25.68
C HIS A 288 -38.96 -17.94 -26.80
N LEU A 289 -38.42 -17.66 -27.99
CA LEU A 289 -38.37 -18.62 -29.11
C LEU A 289 -37.58 -19.87 -28.76
N GLY A 290 -36.34 -19.70 -28.27
CA GLY A 290 -35.48 -20.82 -27.89
C GLY A 290 -36.13 -21.69 -26.82
N ARG A 291 -36.82 -21.06 -25.86
CA ARG A 291 -37.58 -21.77 -24.83
C ARG A 291 -38.73 -22.60 -25.39
N ALA A 292 -39.50 -22.03 -26.31
CA ALA A 292 -40.59 -22.75 -26.97
C ALA A 292 -40.07 -23.93 -27.81
N TYR A 293 -38.97 -23.75 -28.56
CA TYR A 293 -38.31 -24.83 -29.29
C TYR A 293 -37.81 -25.95 -28.37
N SER A 294 -37.24 -25.60 -27.21
CA SER A 294 -36.76 -26.58 -26.22
C SER A 294 -37.88 -27.52 -25.76
N PHE A 295 -39.05 -26.99 -25.43
CA PHE A 295 -40.20 -27.82 -25.01
C PHE A 295 -40.85 -28.61 -26.16
N GLN A 296 -40.68 -28.14 -27.39
CA GLN A 296 -41.05 -28.90 -28.60
C GLN A 296 -39.99 -29.93 -29.01
N GLN A 297 -38.91 -30.07 -28.23
CA GLN A 297 -37.79 -30.99 -28.48
C GLN A 297 -37.00 -30.68 -29.76
N ASP A 298 -37.08 -29.44 -30.26
CA ASP A 298 -36.25 -28.94 -31.36
C ASP A 298 -35.02 -28.21 -30.80
N TYR A 299 -34.10 -29.00 -30.26
CA TYR A 299 -32.96 -28.49 -29.51
C TYR A 299 -31.94 -27.75 -30.37
N GLY A 300 -31.82 -28.08 -31.67
CA GLY A 300 -30.93 -27.39 -32.59
C GLY A 300 -31.35 -25.94 -32.83
N ASN A 301 -32.65 -25.72 -33.08
CA ASN A 301 -33.19 -24.36 -33.22
C ASN A 301 -33.21 -23.63 -31.86
N ALA A 302 -33.43 -24.34 -30.76
CA ALA A 302 -33.34 -23.75 -29.42
C ALA A 302 -31.94 -23.20 -29.13
N GLU A 303 -30.90 -24.02 -29.30
CA GLU A 303 -29.49 -23.65 -29.09
C GLU A 303 -29.10 -22.45 -29.97
N ALA A 304 -29.47 -22.46 -31.25
CA ALA A 304 -29.21 -21.35 -32.17
C ALA A 304 -29.88 -20.03 -31.70
N CYS A 305 -31.14 -20.09 -31.26
CA CYS A 305 -31.86 -18.93 -30.76
C CYS A 305 -31.20 -18.35 -29.50
N PHE A 306 -30.82 -19.21 -28.54
CA PHE A 306 -30.18 -18.76 -27.30
C PHE A 306 -28.79 -18.16 -27.53
N HIS A 307 -27.95 -18.78 -28.37
CA HIS A 307 -26.65 -18.19 -28.74
C HIS A 307 -26.82 -16.84 -29.44
N GLN A 308 -27.80 -16.72 -30.34
CA GLN A 308 -28.10 -15.45 -30.99
C GLN A 308 -28.62 -14.40 -29.98
N ALA A 309 -29.43 -14.80 -29.00
CA ALA A 309 -29.88 -13.92 -27.92
C ALA A 309 -28.69 -13.38 -27.12
N ILE A 310 -27.79 -14.26 -26.67
CA ILE A 310 -26.58 -13.93 -25.92
C ILE A 310 -25.66 -12.99 -26.72
N ALA A 311 -25.46 -13.27 -28.01
CA ALA A 311 -24.63 -12.44 -28.89
C ALA A 311 -25.24 -11.05 -29.16
N THR A 312 -26.57 -10.94 -29.18
CA THR A 312 -27.29 -9.67 -29.40
C THR A 312 -27.28 -8.82 -28.15
N TYR A 313 -27.65 -9.41 -27.01
CA TYR A 313 -27.63 -8.79 -25.69
C TYR A 313 -27.66 -9.90 -24.64
N GLN A 314 -26.57 -10.10 -23.91
CA GLN A 314 -26.49 -11.15 -22.89
C GLN A 314 -27.43 -10.84 -21.71
N THR A 315 -28.36 -11.76 -21.42
CA THR A 315 -29.27 -11.67 -20.27
C THR A 315 -29.11 -12.89 -19.37
N TYR A 316 -29.55 -12.78 -18.10
CA TYR A 316 -29.51 -13.91 -17.16
C TYR A 316 -30.40 -15.05 -17.65
N GLU A 317 -31.61 -14.72 -18.11
CA GLU A 317 -32.58 -15.69 -18.65
C GLU A 317 -32.05 -16.45 -19.87
N SER A 318 -31.33 -15.78 -20.78
CA SER A 318 -30.81 -16.45 -21.97
C SER A 318 -29.76 -17.51 -21.64
N LEU A 319 -28.92 -17.26 -20.64
CA LEU A 319 -27.94 -18.25 -20.15
C LEU A 319 -28.62 -19.37 -19.35
N GLU A 320 -29.55 -19.01 -18.46
CA GLU A 320 -30.33 -19.95 -17.65
C GLU A 320 -31.08 -20.97 -18.53
N TYR A 321 -31.83 -20.50 -19.53
CA TYR A 321 -32.63 -21.39 -20.36
C TYR A 321 -31.78 -22.16 -21.39
N LEU A 322 -30.63 -21.64 -21.80
CA LEU A 322 -29.66 -22.40 -22.57
C LEU A 322 -29.08 -23.56 -21.75
N ALA A 323 -28.66 -23.27 -20.51
CA ALA A 323 -28.20 -24.30 -19.58
C ALA A 323 -29.29 -25.35 -19.35
N GLU A 324 -30.54 -24.92 -19.19
CA GLU A 324 -31.66 -25.84 -19.03
C GLU A 324 -31.86 -26.74 -20.25
N ALA A 325 -31.75 -26.20 -21.47
CA ALA A 325 -31.85 -26.98 -22.69
C ALA A 325 -30.76 -28.08 -22.77
N TYR A 326 -29.53 -27.77 -22.35
CA TYR A 326 -28.46 -28.76 -22.25
C TYR A 326 -28.70 -29.79 -21.14
N LEU A 327 -29.26 -29.38 -20.00
CA LEU A 327 -29.64 -30.31 -18.92
C LEU A 327 -30.79 -31.23 -19.34
N MET A 328 -31.79 -30.73 -20.06
CA MET A 328 -32.88 -31.54 -20.65
C MET A 328 -32.32 -32.62 -21.58
N GLN A 329 -31.37 -32.25 -22.44
CA GLN A 329 -30.65 -33.19 -23.30
C GLN A 329 -29.86 -34.23 -22.49
N GLY A 330 -29.12 -33.79 -21.47
CA GLY A 330 -28.32 -34.66 -20.60
C GLY A 330 -29.13 -35.64 -19.74
N GLU A 331 -30.34 -35.29 -19.32
CA GLU A 331 -31.26 -36.24 -18.66
C GLU A 331 -31.81 -37.28 -19.65
N SER A 332 -32.04 -36.88 -20.90
CA SER A 332 -32.59 -37.77 -21.94
C SER A 332 -31.57 -38.73 -22.56
N GLY A 333 -30.26 -38.49 -22.39
CA GLY A 333 -29.20 -39.34 -22.93
C GLY A 333 -27.81 -39.10 -22.32
N HIS A 334 -26.94 -40.12 -22.34
CA HIS A 334 -25.59 -40.07 -21.77
C HIS A 334 -24.56 -39.45 -22.74
N ASN A 335 -24.71 -38.18 -23.09
CA ASN A 335 -23.73 -37.45 -23.90
C ASN A 335 -22.91 -36.47 -23.05
N ASN A 336 -21.59 -36.69 -22.97
CA ASN A 336 -20.66 -35.81 -22.26
C ASN A 336 -20.61 -34.38 -22.85
N GLU A 337 -20.88 -34.21 -24.15
CA GLU A 337 -20.86 -32.90 -24.81
C GLU A 337 -21.88 -31.94 -24.17
N TRP A 338 -23.09 -32.42 -23.90
CA TRP A 338 -24.13 -31.58 -23.27
C TRP A 338 -23.78 -31.20 -21.84
N ARG A 339 -23.06 -32.08 -21.13
CA ARG A 339 -22.54 -31.78 -19.79
C ARG A 339 -21.52 -30.64 -19.85
N GLU A 340 -20.54 -30.71 -20.74
CA GLU A 340 -19.52 -29.68 -20.90
C GLU A 340 -20.15 -28.32 -21.28
N LYS A 341 -21.07 -28.32 -22.24
CA LYS A 341 -21.81 -27.11 -22.63
C LYS A 341 -22.65 -26.54 -21.47
N ALA A 342 -23.30 -27.39 -20.68
CA ALA A 342 -24.05 -26.95 -19.49
C ALA A 342 -23.12 -26.35 -18.43
N VAL A 343 -21.95 -26.96 -18.18
CA VAL A 343 -20.93 -26.46 -17.27
C VAL A 343 -20.46 -25.07 -17.68
N ASP A 344 -20.12 -24.87 -18.95
CA ASP A 344 -19.63 -23.58 -19.44
C ASP A 344 -20.72 -22.49 -19.39
N THR A 345 -21.96 -22.85 -19.70
CA THR A 345 -23.10 -21.92 -19.68
C THR A 345 -23.44 -21.50 -18.26
N LEU A 346 -23.51 -22.45 -17.31
CA LEU A 346 -23.77 -22.17 -15.91
C LEU A 346 -22.60 -21.46 -15.23
N THR A 347 -21.36 -21.75 -15.63
CA THR A 347 -20.19 -20.97 -15.20
C THR A 347 -20.29 -19.52 -15.68
N SER A 348 -20.74 -19.30 -16.91
CA SER A 348 -20.97 -17.94 -17.45
C SER A 348 -22.10 -17.22 -16.70
N LEU A 349 -23.17 -17.93 -16.34
CA LEU A 349 -24.25 -17.37 -15.52
C LEU A 349 -23.76 -16.99 -14.12
N LEU A 350 -23.00 -17.87 -13.47
CA LEU A 350 -22.38 -17.63 -12.17
C LEU A 350 -21.51 -16.36 -12.19
N GLN A 351 -20.67 -16.20 -13.22
CA GLN A 351 -19.80 -15.04 -13.40
C GLN A 351 -20.57 -13.75 -13.62
N LEU A 352 -21.69 -13.84 -14.34
CA LEU A 352 -22.52 -12.69 -14.67
C LEU A 352 -23.39 -12.25 -13.48
N ARG A 353 -23.94 -13.21 -12.71
CA ARG A 353 -24.81 -12.96 -11.57
C ARG A 353 -24.87 -14.18 -10.63
N LEU A 354 -24.20 -14.11 -9.49
CA LEU A 354 -24.14 -15.19 -8.48
C LEU A 354 -25.52 -15.46 -7.90
N SER A 355 -26.26 -14.40 -7.54
CA SER A 355 -27.60 -14.53 -6.96
C SER A 355 -28.55 -15.31 -7.87
N HIS A 356 -28.51 -15.01 -9.17
CA HIS A 356 -29.33 -15.69 -10.17
C HIS A 356 -28.90 -17.14 -10.38
N TYR A 357 -27.60 -17.43 -10.33
CA TYR A 357 -27.10 -18.81 -10.35
C TYR A 357 -27.63 -19.61 -9.16
N VAL A 358 -27.57 -19.06 -7.93
CA VAL A 358 -28.03 -19.76 -6.72
C VAL A 358 -29.51 -20.15 -6.83
N LEU A 359 -30.37 -19.20 -7.24
CA LEU A 359 -31.80 -19.48 -7.49
C LEU A 359 -32.02 -20.53 -8.58
N THR A 360 -31.24 -20.44 -9.66
CA THR A 360 -31.33 -21.37 -10.78
C THR A 360 -30.92 -22.78 -10.37
N ALA A 361 -29.85 -22.89 -9.57
CA ALA A 361 -29.33 -24.15 -9.07
C ALA A 361 -30.35 -24.87 -8.19
N GLU A 362 -31.01 -24.19 -7.25
CA GLU A 362 -32.07 -24.77 -6.42
C GLU A 362 -33.18 -25.39 -7.28
N ARG A 363 -33.65 -24.67 -8.29
CA ARG A 363 -34.68 -25.17 -9.20
C ARG A 363 -34.19 -26.35 -10.06
N PHE A 364 -32.93 -26.35 -10.50
CA PHE A 364 -32.37 -27.41 -11.33
C PHE A 364 -32.03 -28.68 -10.55
N ILE A 365 -31.73 -28.57 -9.25
CA ILE A 365 -31.61 -29.73 -8.35
C ILE A 365 -32.90 -30.54 -8.37
N ASP A 366 -34.05 -29.87 -8.25
CA ASP A 366 -35.35 -30.55 -8.23
C ASP A 366 -35.77 -31.06 -9.61
N LYS A 367 -35.50 -30.28 -10.66
CA LYS A 367 -36.00 -30.56 -12.01
C LYS A 367 -35.13 -31.53 -12.82
N TYR A 368 -33.82 -31.51 -12.60
CA TYR A 368 -32.82 -32.28 -13.36
C TYR A 368 -31.75 -32.90 -12.43
N PRO A 369 -32.14 -33.68 -11.42
CA PRO A 369 -31.25 -34.05 -10.31
C PRO A 369 -29.97 -34.79 -10.76
N LYS A 370 -30.03 -35.65 -11.79
CA LYS A 370 -28.88 -36.45 -12.21
C LYS A 370 -27.91 -35.61 -13.05
N ALA A 371 -28.42 -34.96 -14.10
CA ALA A 371 -27.62 -34.14 -15.00
C ALA A 371 -27.03 -32.94 -14.25
N PHE A 372 -27.85 -32.25 -13.46
CA PHE A 372 -27.40 -31.08 -12.70
C PHE A 372 -26.37 -31.44 -11.63
N SER A 373 -26.51 -32.58 -10.92
CA SER A 373 -25.51 -32.99 -9.92
C SER A 373 -24.11 -33.17 -10.52
N GLN A 374 -24.01 -33.70 -11.75
CA GLN A 374 -22.72 -33.86 -12.42
C GLN A 374 -22.14 -32.52 -12.86
N VAL A 375 -22.98 -31.66 -13.45
CA VAL A 375 -22.58 -30.30 -13.89
C VAL A 375 -22.15 -29.45 -12.70
N ASN A 376 -22.93 -29.45 -11.62
CA ASN A 376 -22.64 -28.70 -10.40
C ASN A 376 -21.36 -29.20 -9.71
N HIS A 377 -21.06 -30.51 -9.78
CA HIS A 377 -19.79 -31.05 -9.30
C HIS A 377 -18.59 -30.46 -10.05
N GLU A 378 -18.63 -30.42 -11.39
CA GLU A 378 -17.54 -29.82 -12.19
C GLU A 378 -17.38 -28.31 -11.94
N ILE A 379 -18.49 -27.57 -11.82
CA ILE A 379 -18.46 -26.15 -11.46
C ILE A 379 -17.85 -25.96 -10.07
N THR A 380 -18.23 -26.80 -9.12
CA THR A 380 -17.69 -26.76 -7.75
C THR A 380 -16.17 -27.00 -7.75
N LEU A 381 -15.66 -27.97 -8.51
CA LEU A 381 -14.22 -28.20 -8.65
C LEU A 381 -13.46 -27.00 -9.22
N LYS A 382 -14.03 -26.29 -10.21
CA LYS A 382 -13.44 -25.06 -10.75
C LYS A 382 -13.35 -23.96 -9.67
N ILE A 383 -14.38 -23.80 -8.86
CA ILE A 383 -14.41 -22.82 -7.76
C ILE A 383 -13.47 -23.23 -6.62
N ASP A 384 -13.41 -24.51 -6.27
CA ASP A 384 -12.51 -25.04 -5.24
C ASP A 384 -11.06 -24.78 -5.58
N SER A 385 -10.68 -24.95 -6.85
CA SER A 385 -9.34 -24.62 -7.33
C SER A 385 -9.00 -23.14 -7.13
N PHE A 386 -9.94 -22.24 -7.48
CA PHE A 386 -9.78 -20.79 -7.27
C PHE A 386 -9.68 -20.43 -5.78
N HIS A 387 -10.60 -20.95 -4.97
CA HIS A 387 -10.65 -20.74 -3.52
C HIS A 387 -9.37 -21.21 -2.83
N HIS A 388 -8.90 -22.43 -3.15
CA HIS A 388 -7.65 -22.96 -2.63
C HIS A 388 -6.45 -22.10 -3.05
N ARG A 389 -6.40 -21.66 -4.31
CA ARG A 389 -5.33 -20.78 -4.80
C ARG A 389 -5.32 -19.43 -4.07
N ALA A 390 -6.49 -18.83 -3.83
CA ALA A 390 -6.60 -17.58 -3.08
C ALA A 390 -6.07 -17.72 -1.64
N TYR A 391 -6.43 -18.82 -0.97
CA TYR A 391 -5.90 -19.16 0.36
C TYR A 391 -4.38 -19.34 0.35
N MET A 392 -3.83 -20.10 -0.59
CA MET A 392 -2.40 -20.37 -0.66
C MET A 392 -1.57 -19.10 -0.91
N VAL A 393 -2.06 -18.20 -1.78
CA VAL A 393 -1.37 -16.92 -2.01
C VAL A 393 -1.48 -15.99 -0.80
N LEU A 394 -2.62 -15.97 -0.10
CA LEU A 394 -2.73 -15.25 1.17
C LEU A 394 -1.71 -15.77 2.19
N ALA A 395 -1.61 -17.09 2.35
CA ALA A 395 -0.68 -17.70 3.29
C ALA A 395 0.79 -17.37 2.96
N ASP A 396 1.15 -17.46 1.68
CA ASP A 396 2.48 -17.09 1.17
C ASP A 396 2.78 -15.60 1.42
N ASN A 397 1.84 -14.71 1.13
CA ASN A 397 2.02 -13.28 1.35
C ASN A 397 2.09 -12.90 2.83
N GLN A 398 1.31 -13.55 3.71
CA GLN A 398 1.42 -13.36 5.15
C GLN A 398 2.77 -13.87 5.69
N SER A 399 3.22 -15.04 5.25
CA SER A 399 4.50 -15.61 5.63
C SER A 399 5.66 -14.72 5.21
N TRP A 400 5.68 -14.28 3.95
CA TRP A 400 6.69 -13.36 3.42
C TRP A 400 6.70 -12.03 4.20
N SER A 401 5.53 -11.43 4.42
CA SER A 401 5.40 -10.16 5.17
C SER A 401 5.91 -10.29 6.60
N LYS A 402 5.61 -11.40 7.28
CA LYS A 402 6.09 -11.66 8.63
C LYS A 402 7.61 -11.87 8.66
N GLN A 403 8.14 -12.67 7.74
CA GLN A 403 9.57 -13.02 7.70
C GLN A 403 10.46 -11.81 7.36
N HIS A 404 10.08 -10.99 6.39
CA HIS A 404 10.94 -9.92 5.88
C HIS A 404 10.64 -8.54 6.49
N LEU A 405 9.39 -8.30 6.90
CA LEU A 405 8.95 -6.98 7.38
C LEU A 405 8.57 -6.98 8.87
N GLY A 406 8.47 -8.15 9.51
CA GLY A 406 8.13 -8.27 10.93
C GLY A 406 6.68 -7.88 11.22
N LEU A 407 5.79 -7.96 10.24
CA LEU A 407 4.39 -7.56 10.39
C LEU A 407 3.62 -8.54 11.27
N ALA A 408 2.90 -8.00 12.26
CA ALA A 408 1.91 -8.73 13.03
C ALA A 408 0.61 -8.80 12.20
N LEU A 409 0.29 -9.99 11.70
CA LEU A 409 -0.86 -10.21 10.82
C LEU A 409 -1.88 -11.12 11.52
N PRO A 410 -3.18 -10.94 11.23
CA PRO A 410 -4.23 -11.79 11.79
C PRO A 410 -4.07 -13.24 11.36
N ALA A 411 -4.58 -14.16 12.18
CA ALA A 411 -4.53 -15.59 11.89
C ALA A 411 -5.21 -15.92 10.55
N LEU A 412 -4.65 -16.89 9.82
CA LEU A 412 -5.26 -17.37 8.59
C LEU A 412 -6.64 -17.99 8.88
N PRO A 413 -7.69 -17.58 8.15
CA PRO A 413 -8.97 -18.26 8.23
C PRO A 413 -8.81 -19.70 7.73
N PRO A 414 -9.48 -20.69 8.33
CA PRO A 414 -9.29 -22.10 8.01
C PRO A 414 -9.82 -22.39 6.60
N LEU A 415 -9.07 -23.21 5.87
CA LEU A 415 -9.55 -23.76 4.60
C LEU A 415 -10.69 -24.75 4.89
N SER A 416 -11.92 -24.38 4.54
CA SER A 416 -13.07 -25.27 4.68
C SER A 416 -13.24 -26.14 3.43
N HIS A 417 -13.50 -27.43 3.62
CA HIS A 417 -13.56 -28.43 2.54
C HIS A 417 -14.99 -28.82 2.12
N ASP A 418 -15.97 -28.73 3.03
CA ASP A 418 -17.37 -29.11 2.79
C ASP A 418 -18.30 -27.90 2.98
N VAL A 419 -18.29 -26.99 2.02
CA VAL A 419 -19.04 -25.72 2.10
C VAL A 419 -20.01 -25.58 0.94
N THR A 420 -21.03 -24.74 1.07
CA THR A 420 -21.91 -24.43 -0.06
C THR A 420 -21.15 -23.58 -1.09
N LEU A 421 -21.69 -23.42 -2.30
CA LEU A 421 -21.10 -22.53 -3.30
C LEU A 421 -21.10 -21.07 -2.83
N LEU A 422 -22.18 -20.62 -2.18
CA LEU A 422 -22.28 -19.24 -1.67
C LEU A 422 -21.23 -18.98 -0.58
N GLN A 423 -21.00 -19.93 0.33
CA GLN A 423 -19.92 -19.83 1.32
C GLN A 423 -18.54 -19.77 0.67
N ARG A 424 -18.27 -20.53 -0.39
CA ARG A 424 -16.99 -20.44 -1.13
C ARG A 424 -16.80 -19.06 -1.72
N SER A 425 -17.81 -18.55 -2.40
CA SER A 425 -17.80 -17.21 -3.00
C SER A 425 -17.56 -16.14 -1.95
N TYR A 426 -18.28 -16.23 -0.82
CA TYR A 426 -18.11 -15.32 0.32
C TYR A 426 -16.69 -15.38 0.88
N VAL A 427 -16.20 -16.57 1.27
CA VAL A 427 -14.85 -16.75 1.82
C VAL A 427 -13.75 -16.33 0.83
N ALA A 428 -13.93 -16.59 -0.47
CA ALA A 428 -12.99 -16.15 -1.50
C ALA A 428 -12.87 -14.62 -1.55
N SER A 429 -13.99 -13.88 -1.51
CA SER A 429 -13.94 -12.41 -1.40
C SER A 429 -13.16 -11.93 -0.17
N HIS A 430 -13.23 -12.68 0.94
CA HIS A 430 -12.48 -12.37 2.16
C HIS A 430 -10.99 -12.64 2.01
N TYR A 431 -10.60 -13.76 1.41
CA TYR A 431 -9.19 -14.02 1.11
C TYR A 431 -8.61 -12.94 0.22
N ILE A 432 -9.36 -12.48 -0.78
CA ILE A 432 -8.94 -11.40 -1.68
C ILE A 432 -8.74 -10.10 -0.88
N TRP A 433 -9.70 -9.72 -0.04
CA TRP A 433 -9.57 -8.56 0.85
C TRP A 433 -8.35 -8.66 1.78
N GLN A 434 -8.17 -9.78 2.47
CA GLN A 434 -7.04 -9.96 3.40
C GLN A 434 -5.70 -9.96 2.68
N ASN A 435 -5.67 -10.46 1.44
CA ASN A 435 -4.47 -10.45 0.62
C ASN A 435 -4.10 -9.02 0.20
N TYR A 436 -5.08 -8.22 -0.24
CA TYR A 436 -4.89 -6.79 -0.47
C TYR A 436 -4.39 -6.08 0.79
N ARG A 437 -5.05 -6.27 1.94
CA ARG A 437 -4.66 -5.66 3.21
C ARG A 437 -3.23 -6.02 3.60
N THR A 438 -2.85 -7.29 3.48
CA THR A 438 -1.49 -7.77 3.78
C THR A 438 -0.46 -7.09 2.89
N LEU A 439 -0.71 -7.05 1.58
CA LEU A 439 0.18 -6.37 0.63
C LEU A 439 0.24 -4.86 0.85
N ARG A 440 -0.87 -4.21 1.24
CA ARG A 440 -0.94 -2.79 1.55
C ARG A 440 -0.20 -2.41 2.84
N MET A 441 -0.26 -3.28 3.86
CA MET A 441 0.54 -3.12 5.08
C MET A 441 2.03 -3.31 4.78
N ALA A 442 2.37 -4.28 3.91
CA ALA A 442 3.74 -4.50 3.48
C ALA A 442 4.31 -3.31 2.71
N SER A 443 3.56 -2.70 1.79
CA SER A 443 4.00 -1.51 1.06
C SER A 443 4.21 -0.31 1.97
N SER A 444 3.30 -0.06 2.92
CA SER A 444 3.44 1.02 3.91
C SER A 444 4.68 0.82 4.79
N GLN A 445 4.99 -0.43 5.18
CA GLN A 445 6.18 -0.75 5.95
C GLN A 445 7.47 -0.60 5.14
N LEU A 446 7.45 -0.99 3.86
CA LEU A 446 8.57 -0.75 2.94
C LEU A 446 8.82 0.76 2.75
N GLU A 447 7.75 1.54 2.55
CA GLU A 447 7.80 3.00 2.43
C GLU A 447 8.37 3.66 3.69
N THR A 448 7.90 3.24 4.87
CA THR A 448 8.38 3.75 6.17
C THR A 448 9.88 3.48 6.38
N ARG A 449 10.32 2.24 6.10
CA ARG A 449 11.75 1.88 6.20
C ARG A 449 12.60 2.62 5.19
N PHE A 450 12.12 2.78 3.97
CA PHE A 450 12.80 3.56 2.94
C PHE A 450 12.98 5.01 3.39
N HIS A 451 11.92 5.67 3.84
CA HIS A 451 12.00 7.04 4.36
C HIS A 451 13.02 7.16 5.51
N GLN A 452 13.01 6.22 6.45
CA GLN A 452 13.94 6.20 7.57
C GLN A 452 15.41 6.09 7.12
N TYR A 453 15.73 5.15 6.23
CA TYR A 453 17.12 4.94 5.78
C TYR A 453 17.60 6.02 4.81
N SER A 454 16.76 6.50 3.90
CA SER A 454 17.12 7.62 3.01
C SER A 454 17.38 8.89 3.80
N LYS A 455 16.55 9.20 4.81
CA LYS A 455 16.77 10.34 5.70
C LYS A 455 18.09 10.19 6.47
N ARG A 456 18.34 9.01 7.07
CA ARG A 456 19.58 8.74 7.81
C ARG A 456 20.82 8.83 6.91
N GLN A 457 20.75 8.35 5.68
CA GLN A 457 21.84 8.44 4.71
C GLN A 457 22.15 9.91 4.36
N ALA A 458 21.12 10.73 4.12
CA ALA A 458 21.28 12.16 3.87
C ALA A 458 21.89 12.91 5.06
N GLU A 459 21.45 12.59 6.28
CA GLU A 459 22.01 13.16 7.52
C GLU A 459 23.51 12.80 7.68
N VAL A 460 23.87 11.53 7.50
CA VAL A 460 25.28 11.09 7.59
C VAL A 460 26.15 11.72 6.51
N ASN A 461 25.64 11.86 5.27
CA ASN A 461 26.37 12.57 4.21
C ASN A 461 26.57 14.05 4.54
N ALA A 462 25.54 14.73 5.04
CA ALA A 462 25.64 16.14 5.43
C ALA A 462 26.64 16.34 6.59
N ASP A 463 26.64 15.44 7.58
CA ASP A 463 27.59 15.49 8.69
C ASP A 463 29.03 15.17 8.23
N LYS A 464 29.20 14.22 7.29
CA LYS A 464 30.50 13.95 6.66
C LYS A 464 31.01 15.17 5.88
N GLU A 465 30.17 15.82 5.08
CA GLU A 465 30.55 17.05 4.35
C GLU A 465 30.96 18.18 5.29
N ARG A 466 30.26 18.35 6.43
CA ARG A 466 30.67 19.32 7.47
C ARG A 466 32.01 18.93 8.09
N HIS A 467 32.20 17.65 8.39
CA HIS A 467 33.46 17.15 8.94
C HIS A 467 34.64 17.35 7.98
N ASP A 468 34.45 17.09 6.69
CA ASP A 468 35.45 17.31 5.63
C ASP A 468 35.80 18.80 5.49
N LYS A 469 34.81 19.69 5.56
CA LYS A 469 35.04 21.15 5.58
C LYS A 469 35.84 21.59 6.79
N ASP A 470 35.48 21.10 7.97
CA ASP A 470 36.19 21.40 9.23
C ASP A 470 37.64 20.91 9.19
N TYR A 471 37.87 19.68 8.70
CA TYR A 471 39.22 19.11 8.54
C TYR A 471 40.09 19.93 7.58
N ASN A 472 39.54 20.32 6.43
CA ASN A 472 40.27 21.14 5.45
C ASN A 472 40.67 22.51 6.02
N LEU A 473 39.76 23.16 6.77
CA LEU A 473 40.06 24.41 7.45
C LEU A 473 41.18 24.23 8.49
N GLN A 474 41.09 23.19 9.32
CA GLN A 474 42.06 22.89 10.37
C GLN A 474 43.45 22.55 9.82
N THR A 475 43.50 21.76 8.74
CA THR A 475 44.76 21.40 8.07
C THR A 475 45.43 22.61 7.43
N ALA A 476 44.65 23.52 6.85
CA ALA A 476 45.16 24.78 6.31
C ALA A 476 45.79 25.66 7.40
N THR A 477 45.14 25.79 8.57
CA THR A 477 45.69 26.52 9.72
C THR A 477 46.99 25.91 10.24
N LEU A 478 47.04 24.58 10.43
CA LEU A 478 48.25 23.91 10.90
C LEU A 478 49.41 24.05 9.91
N SER A 479 49.12 24.00 8.61
CA SER A 479 50.09 24.25 7.54
C SER A 479 50.65 25.67 7.57
N GLU A 480 49.79 26.67 7.78
CA GLU A 480 50.20 28.08 7.94
C GLU A 480 51.05 28.28 9.21
N ALA A 481 50.68 27.63 10.32
CA ALA A 481 51.43 27.64 11.56
C ALA A 481 52.84 27.02 11.38
N LEU A 482 52.94 25.88 10.68
CA LEU A 482 54.22 25.25 10.35
C LEU A 482 55.09 26.16 9.46
N ALA A 483 54.49 26.85 8.48
CA ALA A 483 55.20 27.81 7.64
C ALA A 483 55.76 28.98 8.47
N CYS A 484 54.95 29.55 9.38
CA CYS A 484 55.40 30.59 10.31
C CYS A 484 56.55 30.12 11.21
N LEU A 485 56.46 28.91 11.75
CA LEU A 485 57.50 28.33 12.60
C LEU A 485 58.80 28.03 11.84
N LYS A 486 58.72 27.68 10.55
CA LYS A 486 59.89 27.51 9.69
C LYS A 486 60.62 28.84 9.49
N VAL A 487 59.89 29.90 9.13
CA VAL A 487 60.45 31.26 9.00
C VAL A 487 61.05 31.71 10.33
N ARG A 488 60.38 31.44 11.46
CA ARG A 488 60.91 31.75 12.79
C ARG A 488 62.21 31.03 13.09
N LYS A 489 62.33 29.74 12.72
CA LYS A 489 63.56 28.94 12.91
C LYS A 489 64.72 29.48 12.08
N GLU A 490 64.48 29.83 10.82
CA GLU A 490 65.47 30.47 9.94
C GLU A 490 65.95 31.81 10.54
N GLN A 491 65.02 32.64 11.03
CA GLN A 491 65.34 33.90 11.69
C GLN A 491 66.10 33.70 13.02
N PHE A 492 65.80 32.64 13.80
CA PHE A 492 66.59 32.30 14.98
C PHE A 492 68.01 31.81 14.64
N GLN A 493 68.19 31.09 13.54
CA GLN A 493 69.50 30.71 13.05
C GLN A 493 70.31 31.95 12.62
N GLU A 494 69.69 32.87 11.87
CA GLU A 494 70.29 34.17 11.52
C GLU A 494 70.62 35.00 12.77
N PHE A 495 69.73 35.04 13.77
CA PHE A 495 69.96 35.70 15.04
C PHE A 495 71.16 35.09 15.78
N SER A 496 71.25 33.76 15.84
CA SER A 496 72.37 33.05 16.48
C SER A 496 73.70 33.32 15.77
N HIS A 497 73.69 33.36 14.43
CA HIS A 497 74.87 33.65 13.61
C HIS A 497 75.29 35.12 13.76
N ALA A 498 74.34 36.06 13.73
CA ALA A 498 74.59 37.47 13.99
C ALA A 498 75.08 37.72 15.42
N LYS A 499 74.58 36.98 16.42
CA LYS A 499 74.99 37.07 17.83
C LYS A 499 76.39 36.52 18.04
N THR A 500 76.74 35.38 17.43
CA THR A 500 78.11 34.83 17.47
C THR A 500 79.11 35.73 16.77
N GLN A 501 78.77 36.29 15.61
CA GLN A 501 79.56 37.32 14.94
C GLN A 501 79.69 38.60 15.77
N GLY A 502 78.62 39.03 16.45
CA GLY A 502 78.62 40.18 17.36
C GLY A 502 79.50 39.96 18.59
N ASN A 503 79.47 38.76 19.17
CA ASN A 503 80.33 38.36 20.29
C ASN A 503 81.81 38.26 19.87
N LEU A 504 82.10 37.74 18.67
CA LEU A 504 83.44 37.74 18.09
C LEU A 504 83.94 39.17 17.83
N ALA A 505 83.09 40.06 17.32
CA ALA A 505 83.42 41.47 17.14
C ALA A 505 83.66 42.17 18.48
N CYS A 506 82.88 41.84 19.53
CA CYS A 506 83.06 42.36 20.88
C CYS A 506 84.39 41.88 21.49
N ARG A 507 84.71 40.58 21.39
CA ARG A 507 86.00 40.00 21.82
C ARG A 507 87.18 40.66 21.12
N ARG A 508 87.10 40.86 19.80
CA ARG A 508 88.14 41.56 19.01
C ARG A 508 88.24 43.04 19.36
N LEU A 509 87.16 43.70 19.76
CA LEU A 509 87.18 45.08 20.23
C LEU A 509 87.80 45.19 21.63
N THR A 510 87.55 44.24 22.54
CA THR A 510 88.26 44.16 23.83
C THR A 510 89.74 43.85 23.65
N GLN A 511 90.11 42.91 22.76
CA GLN A 511 91.50 42.63 22.43
C GLN A 511 92.17 43.84 21.77
N GLY A 512 91.47 44.52 20.86
CA GLY A 512 91.94 45.77 20.24
C GLY A 512 92.14 46.89 21.24
N ASN A 513 91.26 47.03 22.25
CA ASN A 513 91.43 47.99 23.34
C ASN A 513 92.65 47.65 24.21
N VAL A 514 92.88 46.38 24.52
CA VAL A 514 94.07 45.92 25.25
C VAL A 514 95.35 46.21 24.46
N VAL A 515 95.34 45.95 23.15
CA VAL A 515 96.47 46.29 22.25
C VAL A 515 96.67 47.80 22.17
N SER A 516 95.61 48.61 22.07
CA SER A 516 95.73 50.07 22.10
C SER A 516 96.35 50.58 23.41
N ILE A 517 95.94 50.02 24.55
CA ILE A 517 96.49 50.37 25.87
C ILE A 517 97.97 49.94 25.95
N ALA A 518 98.30 48.72 25.52
CA ALA A 518 99.68 48.24 25.46
C ALA A 518 100.56 49.08 24.53
N SER A 519 100.04 49.52 23.37
CA SER A 519 100.73 50.42 22.44
C SER A 519 100.93 51.82 23.02
N ILE A 520 99.96 52.36 23.79
CA ILE A 520 100.11 53.64 24.51
C ILE A 520 101.19 53.53 25.60
N VAL A 521 101.21 52.42 26.35
CA VAL A 521 102.25 52.16 27.37
C VAL A 521 103.62 51.99 26.71
N ALA A 522 103.72 51.21 25.63
CA ALA A 522 104.96 51.04 24.87
C ALA A 522 105.45 52.36 24.24
N MET A 523 104.53 53.22 23.78
CA MET A 523 104.85 54.56 23.29
C MET A 523 105.40 55.45 24.43
N GLY A 524 104.82 55.39 25.63
CA GLY A 524 105.34 56.08 26.81
C GLY A 524 106.75 55.62 27.22
N ILE A 525 107.03 54.31 27.12
CA ILE A 525 108.36 53.74 27.36
C ILE A 525 109.34 54.13 26.23
N GLY A 526 108.90 54.07 24.97
CA GLY A 526 109.70 54.37 23.79
C GLY A 526 110.18 55.83 23.73
N PHE A 527 109.31 56.79 24.07
CA PHE A 527 109.70 58.21 24.20
C PHE A 527 110.72 58.45 25.32
N GLY A 528 110.79 57.59 26.33
CA GLY A 528 111.81 57.64 27.38
C GLY A 528 113.20 57.17 26.94
N TYR A 529 113.30 56.40 25.84
CA TYR A 529 114.56 55.87 25.31
C TYR A 529 115.02 56.56 24.01
N SER A 530 114.13 56.91 23.07
CA SER A 530 114.46 57.71 21.87
C SER A 530 113.24 58.37 21.21
N THR A 531 113.45 59.52 20.55
CA THR A 531 112.41 60.24 19.79
C THR A 531 111.97 59.50 18.51
N GLU A 532 112.83 58.70 17.89
CA GLU A 532 112.50 57.90 16.69
C GLU A 532 111.64 56.67 17.01
N LEU A 533 111.79 56.06 18.20
CA LEU A 533 110.91 54.98 18.66
C LEU A 533 109.52 55.48 19.07
N GLY A 534 109.43 56.74 19.53
CA GLY A 534 108.18 57.40 19.87
C GLY A 534 107.24 57.64 18.67
N THR A 535 107.77 58.02 17.51
CA THR A 535 106.98 58.30 16.29
C THR A 535 106.39 57.02 15.66
N ALA A 536 107.12 55.89 15.72
CA ALA A 536 106.57 54.58 15.37
C ALA A 536 105.41 54.16 16.30
N GLY A 537 105.49 54.52 17.59
CA GLY A 537 104.42 54.34 18.56
C GLY A 537 103.14 55.12 18.21
N VAL A 538 103.27 56.37 17.73
CA VAL A 538 102.13 57.21 17.30
C VAL A 538 101.38 56.56 16.11
N PHE A 539 102.11 56.03 15.13
CA PHE A 539 101.51 55.34 13.99
C PHE A 539 100.77 54.06 14.41
N GLY A 540 101.32 53.30 15.37
CA GLY A 540 100.66 52.14 15.98
C GLY A 540 99.37 52.50 16.70
N VAL A 541 99.34 53.62 17.43
CA VAL A 541 98.13 54.11 18.13
C VAL A 541 97.05 54.56 17.14
N LEU A 542 97.42 55.28 16.08
CA LEU A 542 96.46 55.72 15.04
C LEU A 542 95.86 54.52 14.26
N LEU A 543 96.67 53.52 13.93
CA LEU A 543 96.19 52.26 13.33
C LEU A 543 95.24 51.52 14.28
N ALA A 544 95.57 51.46 15.57
CA ALA A 544 94.73 50.82 16.57
C ALA A 544 93.39 51.56 16.77
N LEU A 545 93.39 52.90 16.74
CA LEU A 545 92.18 53.73 16.78
C LEU A 545 91.32 53.59 15.51
N GLY A 546 91.94 53.52 14.33
CA GLY A 546 91.24 53.25 13.06
C GLY A 546 90.60 51.86 13.01
N LEU A 547 91.30 50.84 13.51
CA LEU A 547 90.77 49.49 13.72
C LEU A 547 89.63 49.49 14.75
N ARG A 548 89.75 50.25 15.84
CA ARG A 548 88.73 50.39 16.88
C ARG A 548 87.45 51.01 16.34
N GLU A 549 87.53 52.07 15.55
CA GLU A 549 86.35 52.73 14.98
C GLU A 549 85.67 51.85 13.92
N LYS A 550 86.44 51.14 13.09
CA LYS A 550 85.91 50.13 12.15
C LYS A 550 85.19 48.98 12.87
N LEU A 551 85.75 48.48 13.97
CA LEU A 551 85.13 47.45 14.81
C LEU A 551 83.90 47.98 15.58
N ARG A 552 83.90 49.25 16.01
CA ARG A 552 82.75 49.92 16.64
C ARG A 552 81.57 50.06 15.67
N ARG A 553 81.82 50.52 14.44
CA ARG A 553 80.80 50.57 13.37
C ARG A 553 80.25 49.19 13.04
N LYS A 554 81.12 48.16 13.00
CA LYS A 554 80.69 46.76 12.82
C LYS A 554 79.79 46.30 13.97
N ARG A 555 80.12 46.63 15.23
CA ARG A 555 79.28 46.33 16.41
C ARG A 555 77.91 47.04 16.35
N GLN A 556 77.86 48.31 15.99
CA GLN A 556 76.60 49.06 15.84
C GLN A 556 75.74 48.51 14.71
N SER A 557 76.33 48.17 13.57
CA SER A 557 75.63 47.53 12.46
C SER A 557 75.07 46.15 12.84
N THR A 558 75.84 45.32 13.56
CA THR A 558 75.37 44.03 14.07
C THR A 558 74.27 44.19 15.13
N ALA A 559 74.33 45.20 15.99
CA ALA A 559 73.28 45.49 16.97
C ALA A 559 71.96 45.94 16.30
N GLN A 560 72.04 46.78 15.26
CA GLN A 560 70.86 47.15 14.46
C GLN A 560 70.28 45.95 13.69
N LYS A 561 71.12 45.07 13.14
CA LYS A 561 70.67 43.81 12.53
C LYS A 561 69.98 42.89 13.55
N LEU A 562 70.55 42.71 14.74
CA LEU A 562 69.95 41.93 15.81
C LEU A 562 68.61 42.52 16.28
N HIS A 563 68.49 43.85 16.35
CA HIS A 563 67.23 44.52 16.68
C HIS A 563 66.17 44.27 15.58
N LYS A 564 66.53 44.41 14.30
CA LYS A 564 65.63 44.12 13.17
C LYS A 564 65.16 42.67 13.17
N ILE A 565 66.05 41.70 13.39
CA ILE A 565 65.71 40.28 13.47
C ILE A 565 64.79 40.02 14.69
N ALA A 566 65.08 40.60 15.85
CA ALA A 566 64.24 40.47 17.03
C ALA A 566 62.82 41.07 16.84
N THR A 567 62.71 42.22 16.16
CA THR A 567 61.41 42.78 15.78
C THR A 567 60.66 41.89 14.80
N HIS A 568 61.37 41.24 13.87
CA HIS A 568 60.76 40.34 12.89
C HIS A 568 60.24 39.05 13.55
N ILE A 569 61.00 38.46 14.47
CA ILE A 569 60.56 37.32 15.30
C ILE A 569 59.32 37.67 16.11
N LYS A 570 59.25 38.88 16.69
CA LYS A 570 58.07 39.36 17.41
C LYS A 570 56.83 39.49 16.50
N THR A 571 57.01 39.96 15.27
CA THR A 571 55.92 40.03 14.28
C THR A 571 55.45 38.63 13.85
N ILE A 572 56.37 37.68 13.67
CA ILE A 572 56.03 36.28 13.33
C ILE A 572 55.24 35.63 14.48
N ASN A 573 55.64 35.83 15.74
CA ASN A 573 54.90 35.30 16.88
C ASN A 573 53.49 35.89 16.99
N LYS A 574 53.31 37.19 16.73
CA LYS A 574 51.97 37.81 16.67
C LYS A 574 51.11 37.29 15.53
N SER A 575 51.71 37.03 14.37
CA SER A 575 51.00 36.43 13.23
C SER A 575 50.55 35.01 13.56
N LEU A 576 51.43 34.22 14.19
CA LEU A 576 51.13 32.85 14.63
C LEU A 576 50.03 32.81 15.69
N GLU A 577 50.06 33.74 16.65
CA GLU A 577 49.00 33.93 17.66
C GLU A 577 47.65 34.22 16.99
N HIS A 578 47.62 35.18 16.06
CA HIS A 578 46.40 35.57 15.38
C HIS A 578 45.81 34.44 14.53
N SER A 579 46.62 33.71 13.74
CA SER A 579 46.14 32.61 12.92
C SER A 579 45.61 31.43 13.77
N LEU A 580 46.24 31.12 14.91
CA LEU A 580 45.77 30.07 15.82
C LEU A 580 44.50 30.47 16.59
N GLU A 581 44.36 31.74 16.94
CA GLU A 581 43.20 32.26 17.68
C GLU A 581 41.97 32.44 16.79
N ASP A 582 42.15 32.88 15.55
CA ASP A 582 41.10 32.90 14.52
C ASP A 582 40.60 31.48 14.22
N ALA A 583 41.51 30.51 14.05
CA ALA A 583 41.14 29.11 13.86
C ALA A 583 40.38 28.52 15.05
N LYS A 584 40.83 28.81 16.28
CA LYS A 584 40.11 28.40 17.50
C LYS A 584 38.68 28.98 17.56
N GLY A 585 38.48 30.21 17.08
CA GLY A 585 37.18 30.86 16.97
C GLY A 585 36.23 30.17 15.98
N ASN A 586 36.79 29.67 14.87
CA ASN A 586 36.01 29.10 13.76
C ASN A 586 35.77 27.58 13.87
N ILE A 587 36.46 26.88 14.77
CA ILE A 587 36.28 25.43 14.99
C ILE A 587 34.99 25.15 15.76
N VAL A 588 34.28 24.07 15.42
CA VAL A 588 33.07 23.62 16.14
C VAL A 588 33.42 22.55 17.19
N GLN A 589 34.36 21.64 16.90
CA GLN A 589 34.68 20.50 17.76
C GLN A 589 35.43 20.91 19.06
N ALA A 590 34.87 20.55 20.21
CA ALA A 590 35.40 20.89 21.55
C ALA A 590 36.80 20.31 21.81
N LYS A 591 37.07 19.09 21.33
CA LYS A 591 38.38 18.42 21.45
C LYS A 591 39.48 19.23 20.76
N TRP A 592 39.18 19.78 19.58
CA TRP A 592 40.09 20.63 18.81
C TRP A 592 40.29 22.01 19.42
N LYS A 593 39.21 22.63 19.93
CA LYS A 593 39.33 23.87 20.72
C LYS A 593 40.26 23.70 21.91
N SER A 594 40.15 22.58 22.61
CA SER A 594 41.02 22.27 23.75
C SER A 594 42.48 22.12 23.33
N MET A 595 42.76 21.40 22.25
CA MET A 595 44.12 21.23 21.73
C MET A 595 44.76 22.55 21.28
N LEU A 596 44.04 23.40 20.53
CA LEU A 596 44.56 24.73 20.14
C LEU A 596 44.70 25.66 21.35
N SER A 597 43.79 25.57 22.32
CA SER A 597 43.90 26.34 23.56
C SER A 597 45.13 25.98 24.41
N ALA A 598 45.66 24.77 24.27
CA ALA A 598 46.90 24.36 24.92
C ALA A 598 48.15 24.94 24.24
N LEU A 599 48.07 25.35 22.97
CA LEU A 599 49.18 25.94 22.21
C LEU A 599 49.30 27.45 22.42
N LEU A 600 48.20 28.17 22.71
CA LEU A 600 48.17 29.63 22.85
C LEU A 600 48.95 30.25 24.04
N PRO A 601 49.08 29.63 25.23
CA PRO A 601 49.69 30.29 26.40
C PRO A 601 51.21 30.51 26.31
N ASP A 602 51.90 29.80 25.42
CA ASP A 602 53.37 29.73 25.37
C ASP A 602 53.89 29.78 23.91
N ILE A 603 53.35 30.68 23.08
CA ILE A 603 53.62 30.78 21.62
C ILE A 603 55.11 30.89 21.29
N GLU A 604 55.89 31.54 22.16
CA GLU A 604 57.34 31.68 22.00
C GLU A 604 58.09 30.33 22.12
N LYS A 605 57.51 29.33 22.78
CA LYS A 605 58.10 28.01 23.03
C LYS A 605 57.61 26.91 22.09
N ILE A 606 56.50 27.13 21.37
CA ILE A 606 55.94 26.14 20.42
C ILE A 606 57.02 25.68 19.44
N ARG A 607 57.27 24.39 19.31
CA ARG A 607 58.20 23.84 18.32
C ARG A 607 57.46 23.35 17.10
N SER A 608 58.20 23.17 16.00
CA SER A 608 57.64 22.50 14.81
C SER A 608 57.16 21.08 15.10
N SER A 609 57.73 20.41 16.11
CA SER A 609 57.26 19.10 16.60
C SER A 609 55.86 19.17 17.19
N ASP A 610 55.54 20.22 17.95
CA ASP A 610 54.28 20.30 18.69
C ASP A 610 53.09 20.52 17.74
N VAL A 611 53.31 21.25 16.64
CA VAL A 611 52.32 21.44 15.57
C VAL A 611 52.22 20.19 14.69
N ALA A 612 53.33 19.49 14.42
CA ALA A 612 53.32 18.21 13.71
C ALA A 612 52.61 17.10 14.51
N ASP A 613 52.74 17.09 15.84
CA ASP A 613 52.03 16.17 16.72
C ASP A 613 50.52 16.47 16.76
N ALA A 614 50.15 17.76 16.71
CA ALA A 614 48.75 18.17 16.57
C ALA A 614 48.18 17.74 15.21
N GLU A 615 48.92 17.93 14.11
CA GLU A 615 48.54 17.47 12.76
C GLU A 615 48.39 15.94 12.71
N ALA A 616 49.31 15.18 13.31
CA ALA A 616 49.18 13.73 13.39
C ALA A 616 47.94 13.29 14.18
N GLN A 617 47.58 14.00 15.25
CA GLN A 617 46.36 13.75 16.01
C GLN A 617 45.08 14.16 15.24
N LEU A 618 45.14 15.20 14.41
CA LEU A 618 44.07 15.60 13.49
C LEU A 618 43.78 14.50 12.50
N ASN A 619 44.82 14.02 11.82
CA ASN A 619 44.70 12.99 10.80
C ASN A 619 44.12 11.70 11.40
N ARG A 620 44.61 11.27 12.58
CA ARG A 620 44.03 10.10 13.28
C ARG A 620 42.56 10.29 13.66
N SER A 621 42.20 11.47 14.16
CA SER A 621 40.81 11.76 14.55
C SER A 621 39.88 11.81 13.33
N TYR A 622 40.35 12.40 12.23
CA TYR A 622 39.65 12.48 10.96
C TYR A 622 39.47 11.09 10.34
N GLU A 623 40.52 10.28 10.29
CA GLU A 623 40.47 8.90 9.80
C GLU A 623 39.47 8.06 10.60
N SER A 624 39.49 8.17 11.94
CA SER A 624 38.55 7.47 12.81
C SER A 624 37.09 7.89 12.57
N GLN A 625 36.80 9.20 12.52
CA GLN A 625 35.43 9.69 12.30
C GLN A 625 34.95 9.38 10.88
N THR A 626 35.83 9.47 9.89
CA THR A 626 35.53 9.10 8.49
C THR A 626 35.24 7.60 8.36
N ALA A 627 35.97 6.75 9.09
CA ALA A 627 35.68 5.32 9.15
C ALA A 627 34.30 5.05 9.76
N ASP A 628 33.92 5.76 10.82
CA ASP A 628 32.59 5.65 11.44
C ASP A 628 31.47 6.13 10.50
N PHE A 629 31.64 7.26 9.80
CA PHE A 629 30.70 7.73 8.78
C PHE A 629 30.54 6.71 7.65
N ASN A 630 31.66 6.19 7.12
CA ASN A 630 31.63 5.19 6.07
C ASN A 630 30.97 3.89 6.54
N LYS A 631 31.16 3.48 7.80
CA LYS A 631 30.46 2.34 8.40
C LYS A 631 28.95 2.57 8.44
N HIS A 632 28.50 3.75 8.89
CA HIS A 632 27.08 4.09 8.88
C HIS A 632 26.48 4.16 7.47
N LEU A 633 27.20 4.75 6.51
CA LEU A 633 26.77 4.78 5.10
C LEU A 633 26.69 3.38 4.50
N ARG A 634 27.65 2.49 4.80
CA ARG A 634 27.59 1.09 4.36
C ARG A 634 26.33 0.38 4.88
N VAL A 635 25.98 0.58 6.15
CA VAL A 635 24.74 0.02 6.73
C VAL A 635 23.50 0.60 6.05
N CYS A 636 23.41 1.92 5.85
CA CYS A 636 22.28 2.51 5.13
C CYS A 636 22.18 1.99 3.70
N ASN A 637 23.29 1.88 2.98
CA ASN A 637 23.32 1.39 1.60
C ASN A 637 22.94 -0.09 1.50
N SER A 638 23.42 -0.94 2.42
CA SER A 638 23.04 -2.35 2.45
C SER A 638 21.54 -2.54 2.73
N GLU A 639 20.98 -1.73 3.63
CA GLU A 639 19.55 -1.75 3.95
C GLU A 639 18.70 -1.22 2.79
N LEU A 640 19.10 -0.12 2.15
CA LEU A 640 18.41 0.39 0.95
C LEU A 640 18.47 -0.61 -0.22
N TYR A 641 19.60 -1.31 -0.39
CA TYR A 641 19.73 -2.37 -1.38
C TYR A 641 18.78 -3.55 -1.09
N LEU A 642 18.71 -4.00 0.18
CA LEU A 642 17.77 -5.03 0.61
C LEU A 642 16.31 -4.58 0.39
N LEU A 643 15.98 -3.34 0.72
CA LEU A 643 14.65 -2.77 0.44
C LEU A 643 14.32 -2.79 -1.06
N GLY A 644 15.30 -2.50 -1.93
CA GLY A 644 15.13 -2.64 -3.38
C GLY A 644 14.84 -4.08 -3.82
N GLN A 645 15.48 -5.09 -3.20
CA GLN A 645 15.15 -6.50 -3.44
C GLN A 645 13.74 -6.85 -2.98
N LEU A 646 13.39 -6.52 -1.74
CA LEU A 646 12.07 -6.77 -1.16
C LEU A 646 10.96 -6.05 -1.94
N MET A 647 11.22 -4.84 -2.44
CA MET A 647 10.29 -4.10 -3.27
C MET A 647 10.01 -4.83 -4.59
N ARG A 648 11.01 -5.44 -5.23
CA ARG A 648 10.80 -6.24 -6.45
C ARG A 648 9.94 -7.48 -6.20
N GLU A 649 10.18 -8.17 -5.09
CA GLU A 649 9.36 -9.32 -4.69
C GLU A 649 7.91 -8.88 -4.40
N TRP A 650 7.73 -7.77 -3.69
CA TRP A 650 6.43 -7.19 -3.41
C TRP A 650 5.69 -6.79 -4.69
N LEU A 651 6.36 -6.13 -5.65
CA LEU A 651 5.78 -5.75 -6.95
C LEU A 651 5.30 -6.97 -7.73
N ALA A 652 6.09 -8.05 -7.77
CA ALA A 652 5.70 -9.29 -8.41
C ALA A 652 4.45 -9.91 -7.76
N LYS A 653 4.37 -9.88 -6.42
CA LYS A 653 3.20 -10.35 -5.66
C LYS A 653 1.96 -9.48 -5.89
N ALA A 654 2.09 -8.16 -5.92
CA ALA A 654 1.00 -7.23 -6.20
C ALA A 654 0.46 -7.39 -7.65
N ASN A 655 1.36 -7.49 -8.64
CA ASN A 655 0.99 -7.77 -10.02
C ASN A 655 0.29 -9.13 -10.15
N ASN A 656 0.81 -10.17 -9.49
CA ASN A 656 0.17 -11.49 -9.49
C ASN A 656 -1.23 -11.43 -8.87
N TYR A 657 -1.38 -10.68 -7.79
CA TYR A 657 -2.65 -10.49 -7.10
C TYR A 657 -3.71 -9.84 -7.99
N GLU A 658 -3.37 -8.73 -8.66
CA GLU A 658 -4.28 -8.04 -9.56
C GLU A 658 -4.68 -8.93 -10.76
N GLN A 659 -3.72 -9.63 -11.34
CA GLN A 659 -3.95 -10.48 -12.52
C GLN A 659 -4.83 -11.70 -12.21
N HIS A 660 -4.63 -12.37 -11.07
CA HIS A 660 -5.25 -13.66 -10.81
C HIS A 660 -6.47 -13.59 -9.88
N PHE A 661 -6.63 -12.52 -9.11
CA PHE A 661 -7.72 -12.42 -8.14
C PHE A 661 -8.61 -11.21 -8.40
N ILE A 662 -8.05 -10.00 -8.58
CA ILE A 662 -8.86 -8.82 -8.92
C ILE A 662 -9.50 -8.97 -10.30
N SER A 663 -8.79 -9.56 -11.26
CA SER A 663 -9.28 -9.76 -12.63
C SER A 663 -10.15 -11.01 -12.78
N ALA A 664 -10.12 -11.93 -11.81
CA ALA A 664 -10.84 -13.19 -11.91
C ALA A 664 -12.35 -12.95 -11.99
N TYR A 665 -13.01 -13.67 -12.89
CA TYR A 665 -14.47 -13.64 -13.02
C TYR A 665 -15.02 -12.21 -13.13
N GLU A 666 -14.40 -11.37 -13.96
CA GLU A 666 -14.76 -9.94 -14.11
C GLU A 666 -14.67 -9.11 -12.82
N GLY A 667 -13.88 -9.54 -11.83
CA GLY A 667 -13.78 -8.88 -10.54
C GLY A 667 -14.98 -9.11 -9.61
N GLN A 668 -15.76 -10.16 -9.86
CA GLN A 668 -16.91 -10.56 -9.03
C GLN A 668 -16.57 -10.67 -7.54
N TYR A 669 -15.35 -11.09 -7.18
CA TYR A 669 -14.92 -11.25 -5.79
C TYR A 669 -14.18 -10.03 -5.21
N SER A 670 -14.08 -8.93 -5.96
CA SER A 670 -13.34 -7.73 -5.54
C SER A 670 -14.22 -6.67 -4.87
N HIS A 671 -15.54 -6.88 -4.80
CA HIS A 671 -16.50 -5.90 -4.28
C HIS A 671 -16.27 -5.56 -2.81
N LEU A 672 -16.00 -6.54 -1.96
CA LEU A 672 -15.60 -6.31 -0.56
C LEU A 672 -14.37 -5.42 -0.46
N THR A 673 -13.33 -5.77 -1.21
CA THR A 673 -12.07 -5.04 -1.22
C THR A 673 -12.30 -3.60 -1.65
N ARG A 674 -13.06 -3.40 -2.74
CA ARG A 674 -13.45 -2.09 -3.25
C ARG A 674 -14.22 -1.26 -2.23
N GLN A 675 -15.20 -1.86 -1.55
CA GLN A 675 -15.99 -1.20 -0.51
C GLN A 675 -15.07 -0.71 0.61
N LYS A 676 -14.21 -1.57 1.15
CA LYS A 676 -13.37 -1.23 2.31
C LYS A 676 -12.23 -0.25 1.97
N SER A 677 -11.55 -0.42 0.84
CA SER A 677 -10.39 0.41 0.48
C SER A 677 -10.73 1.66 -0.34
N GLY A 678 -11.91 1.73 -0.94
CA GLY A 678 -12.34 2.86 -1.76
C GLY A 678 -11.65 2.98 -3.13
N PHE A 679 -10.97 1.94 -3.61
CA PHE A 679 -10.32 2.01 -4.94
C PHE A 679 -11.32 1.89 -6.09
N GLU A 680 -10.88 2.25 -7.29
CA GLU A 680 -11.58 2.01 -8.55
C GLU A 680 -10.91 0.88 -9.34
N LEU A 681 -11.66 0.24 -10.24
CA LEU A 681 -11.16 -0.80 -11.14
C LEU A 681 -11.16 -0.29 -12.57
N THR A 682 -10.11 -0.60 -13.34
CA THR A 682 -10.11 -0.31 -14.78
C THR A 682 -11.10 -1.17 -15.56
N ASP A 683 -11.55 -0.63 -16.69
CA ASP A 683 -12.28 -1.42 -17.68
C ASP A 683 -11.37 -2.52 -18.28
N LYS A 684 -11.97 -3.69 -18.51
CA LYS A 684 -11.36 -4.99 -18.87
C LYS A 684 -10.35 -4.97 -20.05
N LYS A 685 -10.30 -3.88 -20.83
CA LYS A 685 -9.40 -3.73 -21.99
C LYS A 685 -8.15 -2.92 -21.70
N ILE A 686 -8.03 -2.30 -20.52
CA ILE A 686 -6.90 -1.43 -20.20
C ILE A 686 -6.48 -1.71 -18.75
N LEU A 687 -5.71 -2.79 -18.56
CA LEU A 687 -4.52 -2.57 -17.75
C LEU A 687 -3.74 -1.51 -18.54
N GLY A 688 -3.42 -0.36 -17.93
CA GLY A 688 -2.35 0.49 -18.46
C GLY A 688 -1.22 -0.46 -18.87
N SER A 689 -0.60 -0.23 -20.01
CA SER A 689 0.25 -1.19 -20.75
C SER A 689 1.47 -1.75 -19.99
N ASP A 690 1.57 -1.49 -18.70
CA ASP A 690 2.78 -1.32 -17.92
C ASP A 690 2.58 -2.04 -16.56
N ARG A 691 3.57 -2.82 -16.12
CA ARG A 691 3.61 -3.39 -14.76
C ARG A 691 3.68 -2.26 -13.74
N LEU A 692 3.38 -2.51 -12.45
CA LEU A 692 3.64 -1.52 -11.38
C LEU A 692 5.09 -1.00 -11.42
N GLU A 693 5.99 -1.88 -11.86
CA GLU A 693 7.43 -1.67 -12.07
C GLU A 693 7.78 -0.71 -13.23
N ASP A 694 6.85 -0.50 -14.17
CA ASP A 694 7.05 0.20 -15.44
C ASP A 694 6.52 1.65 -15.41
N THR A 695 6.08 2.13 -14.23
CA THR A 695 5.60 3.50 -14.00
C THR A 695 6.65 4.60 -14.31
N ASN A 696 7.89 4.22 -14.66
CA ASN A 696 8.95 5.10 -15.14
C ASN A 696 9.38 4.88 -16.60
N ALA A 697 8.80 3.95 -17.37
CA ALA A 697 9.26 3.64 -18.72
C ALA A 697 8.11 3.36 -19.70
N THR A 698 7.97 4.25 -20.68
CA THR A 698 7.20 4.01 -21.89
C THR A 698 7.74 2.77 -22.62
N ILE A 699 6.87 1.75 -22.73
CA ILE A 699 6.89 0.63 -23.68
C ILE A 699 7.87 -0.53 -23.37
N SER A 700 7.31 -1.72 -23.06
CA SER A 700 7.63 -3.00 -23.72
C SER A 700 6.78 -4.19 -23.23
N GLY A 701 5.82 -4.62 -24.06
CA GLY A 701 5.94 -5.94 -24.66
C GLY A 701 5.50 -7.21 -23.90
N ARG A 702 4.66 -7.15 -22.86
CA ARG A 702 3.76 -8.28 -22.50
C ARG A 702 2.47 -7.73 -21.90
N LEU A 703 1.38 -7.84 -22.64
CA LEU A 703 0.03 -7.48 -22.20
C LEU A 703 -0.35 -8.35 -21.00
N LEU A 704 -0.35 -7.77 -19.80
CA LEU A 704 -1.22 -8.28 -18.76
C LEU A 704 -2.66 -8.03 -19.23
N THR A 705 -3.50 -9.06 -19.21
CA THR A 705 -4.93 -8.95 -19.53
C THR A 705 -5.71 -9.07 -18.22
N GLY A 706 -6.51 -8.05 -17.87
CA GLY A 706 -7.21 -8.02 -16.58
C GLY A 706 -7.73 -6.65 -16.16
N LYS A 707 -8.12 -6.53 -14.89
CA LYS A 707 -8.47 -5.30 -14.18
C LYS A 707 -7.37 -4.97 -13.18
N ALA A 708 -7.00 -3.69 -13.04
CA ALA A 708 -6.12 -3.22 -11.98
C ALA A 708 -6.84 -2.25 -11.05
N ILE A 709 -6.33 -2.15 -9.83
CA ILE A 709 -6.85 -1.23 -8.82
C ILE A 709 -6.19 0.15 -8.99
N HIS A 710 -6.98 1.21 -8.84
CA HIS A 710 -6.52 2.60 -8.94
C HIS A 710 -7.17 3.44 -7.85
N THR A 711 -6.52 4.50 -7.41
CA THR A 711 -7.12 5.54 -6.57
C THR A 711 -6.88 6.86 -7.26
N ASP A 712 -7.96 7.61 -7.55
CA ASP A 712 -7.92 8.85 -8.33
C ASP A 712 -7.19 8.71 -9.68
N GLY A 713 -7.33 7.55 -10.33
CA GLY A 713 -6.68 7.23 -11.60
C GLY A 713 -5.20 6.82 -11.50
N ASP A 714 -4.62 6.77 -10.30
CA ASP A 714 -3.25 6.32 -10.05
C ASP A 714 -3.22 4.91 -9.43
N ARG A 715 -2.48 4.00 -10.09
CA ARG A 715 -2.29 2.62 -9.65
C ARG A 715 -1.38 2.54 -8.42
N LEU A 716 -0.37 3.41 -8.31
CA LEU A 716 0.53 3.42 -7.15
C LEU A 716 -0.16 3.98 -5.92
N ALA A 717 -1.02 4.99 -6.08
CA ALA A 717 -1.84 5.52 -4.99
C ALA A 717 -2.78 4.47 -4.37
N ALA A 718 -3.18 3.44 -5.13
CA ALA A 718 -3.97 2.32 -4.59
C ALA A 718 -3.17 1.43 -3.62
N TRP A 719 -1.83 1.48 -3.70
CA TRP A 719 -0.91 0.62 -2.96
C TRP A 719 0.01 1.36 -1.98
N PHE A 720 0.24 2.66 -2.15
CA PHE A 720 1.16 3.46 -1.34
C PHE A 720 0.49 4.72 -0.82
N ASP A 721 0.92 5.17 0.36
CA ASP A 721 0.39 6.40 0.95
C ASP A 721 1.02 7.63 0.29
N ASN A 722 2.29 7.52 -0.12
CA ASN A 722 2.99 8.53 -0.90
C ASN A 722 3.50 7.94 -2.24
N PRO A 723 2.77 8.16 -3.36
CA PRO A 723 3.18 7.69 -4.68
C PRO A 723 4.59 8.15 -5.08
N LEU A 724 5.01 9.38 -4.71
CA LEU A 724 6.34 9.89 -5.03
C LEU A 724 7.46 9.12 -4.32
N GLN A 725 7.25 8.75 -3.05
CA GLN A 725 8.21 7.90 -2.33
C GLN A 725 8.22 6.49 -2.91
N ALA A 726 7.08 5.96 -3.32
CA ALA A 726 6.99 4.67 -3.99
C ALA A 726 7.80 4.66 -5.29
N HIS A 727 7.73 5.71 -6.11
CA HIS A 727 8.57 5.85 -7.31
C HIS A 727 10.06 5.81 -6.99
N ALA A 728 10.51 6.52 -5.95
CA ALA A 728 11.90 6.52 -5.53
C ALA A 728 12.36 5.14 -5.02
N LEU A 729 11.50 4.45 -4.27
CA LEU A 729 11.72 3.08 -3.79
C LEU A 729 11.81 2.08 -4.96
N ILE A 730 10.93 2.20 -5.96
CA ILE A 730 10.95 1.38 -7.19
C ILE A 730 12.24 1.65 -8.01
N ALA A 731 12.70 2.90 -8.02
CA ALA A 731 13.90 3.33 -8.73
C ALA A 731 15.21 2.86 -8.09
N LEU A 732 15.21 2.22 -6.92
CA LEU A 732 16.41 1.60 -6.32
C LEU A 732 17.02 0.46 -7.17
N LYS A 733 16.43 0.15 -8.33
CA LYS A 733 16.92 -0.84 -9.32
C LYS A 733 18.36 -0.61 -9.77
N ASP A 734 18.90 0.62 -9.68
CA ASP A 734 20.18 1.02 -10.26
C ASP A 734 21.31 1.27 -9.24
N LEU A 735 21.16 0.88 -7.98
CA LEU A 735 22.28 0.91 -7.04
C LEU A 735 23.22 -0.27 -7.31
N ASP A 736 24.28 -0.01 -8.08
CA ASP A 736 25.45 -0.89 -8.19
C ASP A 736 25.83 -1.37 -6.78
N ALA A 737 25.80 -2.68 -6.59
CA ALA A 737 26.13 -3.30 -5.32
C ALA A 737 27.53 -2.84 -4.87
N PRO A 738 27.69 -2.21 -3.69
CA PRO A 738 29.02 -2.06 -3.14
C PRO A 738 29.41 -3.40 -2.51
N LEU A 739 30.55 -3.94 -2.98
CA LEU A 739 31.47 -4.88 -2.30
C LEU A 739 31.43 -6.37 -2.74
N THR A 740 32.23 -6.66 -3.77
CA THR A 740 33.22 -7.75 -3.71
C THR A 740 34.57 -7.19 -4.11
N THR A 741 35.32 -6.64 -3.17
CA THR A 741 36.77 -6.47 -3.21
C THR A 741 37.19 -5.92 -1.86
N LEU A 742 37.63 -6.82 -0.98
CA LEU A 742 38.51 -6.65 0.19
C LEU A 742 38.26 -7.84 1.14
N GLN A 743 38.57 -9.04 0.65
CA GLN A 743 38.74 -10.23 1.50
C GLN A 743 40.18 -10.78 1.40
N GLU A 744 41.11 -10.01 0.82
CA GLU A 744 42.54 -10.32 0.80
C GLU A 744 43.30 -9.22 1.55
N SER A 745 43.39 -9.35 2.87
CA SER A 745 44.45 -8.74 3.72
C SER A 745 44.30 -9.04 5.21
N GLU A 746 43.62 -10.13 5.60
CA GLU A 746 43.71 -10.70 6.95
C GLU A 746 43.93 -12.22 6.86
N SER A 747 45.07 -12.62 6.30
CA SER A 747 45.58 -13.99 6.44
C SER A 747 47.08 -13.99 6.22
N ALA A 748 47.82 -13.56 7.23
CA ALA A 748 49.24 -13.87 7.41
C ALA A 748 49.61 -13.71 8.89
N GLU A 749 49.51 -14.79 9.66
CA GLU A 749 50.43 -15.22 10.73
C GLU A 749 49.73 -16.22 11.64
N ILE A 750 49.75 -17.50 11.26
CA ILE A 750 49.76 -18.61 12.21
C ILE A 750 50.83 -19.59 11.73
N GLU A 751 51.90 -19.73 12.52
CA GLU A 751 52.98 -20.71 12.35
C GLU A 751 52.48 -22.16 12.55
N PRO A 752 53.19 -23.15 11.99
CA PRO A 752 52.69 -24.51 11.86
C PRO A 752 53.00 -25.36 13.10
N ILE A 753 52.07 -26.26 13.46
CA ILE A 753 52.34 -27.38 14.38
C ILE A 753 51.98 -28.69 13.68
N ASN A 754 53.05 -29.45 13.40
CA ASN A 754 53.17 -30.90 13.22
C ASN A 754 51.90 -31.73 12.91
N GLU A 755 51.84 -32.21 11.67
CA GLU A 755 51.17 -33.47 11.33
C GLU A 755 52.10 -34.64 11.64
N SER A 756 51.62 -35.57 12.47
CA SER A 756 52.09 -36.96 12.51
C SER A 756 50.99 -37.85 11.95
N GLU A 757 51.42 -38.74 11.06
CA GLU A 757 50.67 -39.66 10.21
C GLU A 757 49.83 -40.73 10.96
N GLU A 758 49.07 -41.46 10.13
CA GLU A 758 48.46 -42.79 10.34
C GLU A 758 47.10 -42.82 11.08
N SER A 759 46.05 -43.52 10.64
CA SER A 759 45.90 -44.57 9.61
C SER A 759 44.42 -44.83 9.28
N LEU A 760 44.21 -45.33 8.06
CA LEU A 760 43.04 -46.07 7.55
C LEU A 760 42.24 -46.91 8.56
N THR A 761 40.91 -46.95 8.38
CA THR A 761 40.18 -48.21 8.07
C THR A 761 38.78 -47.95 7.51
N GLN A 762 38.46 -48.70 6.44
CA GLN A 762 37.15 -48.95 5.84
C GLN A 762 36.26 -49.84 6.75
N ASN A 763 35.01 -50.01 6.30
CA ASN A 763 33.95 -50.98 6.70
C ASN A 763 32.95 -50.45 7.73
N GLU A 764 31.64 -50.70 7.67
CA GLU A 764 30.73 -51.40 6.75
C GLU A 764 29.29 -51.01 7.18
N LEU A 765 28.36 -51.01 6.22
CA LEU A 765 26.91 -51.30 6.32
C LEU A 765 26.15 -51.11 7.67
N THR A 766 25.18 -50.19 7.68
CA THR A 766 23.73 -50.52 7.79
C THR A 766 22.87 -49.34 7.39
#